data_AF-A0A1V2QXY6-F1
#
_entry.id   AF-A0A1V2QXY6-F1
#
_cell.length_a   1.000
_cell.length_b   1.000
_cell.length_c   1.000
_cell.angle_alpha   90.00
_cell.angle_beta   90.00
_cell.angle_gamma   90.00
#
_symmetry.space_group_name_H-M   'P 1'
#
loop_
_entity.id
_entity.type
_entity.pdbx_description
1 polymer ?
#
loop_
_entity_poly.entity_id
_entity_poly.type
_entity_poly.pdbx_seq_one_letter_code
_entity_poly.pdbx_strand_id
1 'polypeptide(L)'
;MTHRLPTLVDLPVEVPETAVWPELSARLGSVGQGIGPRERRWLTIATLHRSALYEDAELSAVVSRECLSLLEGVGKSVLELELRMVIGQRDLWLDVAQRNVEQARLIGPARLALVKLLGVENNARLGVGEWQQLTSGHATRSIEIVMLQLLGWWSLMLPGGAIRNSVQLVHTDLVTDMSVGSDWRTTFDQHFGRLSPQFSYARQGPDHAAVFQATVTTQDGRSGTGSAARKKDAAQLACRAYLTAHAPRLPSRQGAANPVPPLTDIPVHIEYKRLAALFGAADARLFSKALVHKSWVYENTVHKDRRASNEVLANLGSAVLGVIAARTRAAYLLSRSTRPEPDLSTGLTVPDADLVPLGYALGLPAACNLGVGQKRVGMSAEMLANFVQAVLAAGYVQAPDVDVFENRLPAVVVDFLVAHGGRSTRDAATRLQELAVELDLEWPWTDRRTGPDHARTYHNTIRISDGSMTVVVEGAGATRTAAKKAAAAEAIEGANLRFTTTDAVKRSDLARFFIVRQLEMLSAKPNRWPQWWQRNVLCANHVANRDWAAFARWTDAVHRTGLLDIAIPVATQEALADYYQQAARSAGARPHFAAGLSRVLRWIDSAMEDDRVVLESEPWEELVALTAAHGIWLISDGTTDLAHVLERWARPERRRAAVVVNVEGPAETGAQAGAAVQRILQELRPLAPGPDSNLRAVLVPGGPAHEIRLSPLGRSVVSAPIVTLVCEAAPEVVVEQHDGEIILRVAGQGPAESSWLWDAAIRSRVTDEYDVELARLLHDLKNQVTGARLALSRPTATRTEQREADLDASRHIDSAAAIAAQLVDAELLYNAAEAGTCELGSFLRGYSSDLINRLPPGIRVVPPVTTLAPVAVSAEVLRGALDNLVKNAVEAMGDDGQIEFEYTLVEGDGVVLLEVRDTGPGLPDDVISALRADGPAPSSKRHGSGLGLPGVMRMMRRAGSDMHPLRTASGGAWLIRLTLAEENGAVDG
;
A
#
# COMPACT_ATOMS: atom_id res chain seq x y z
N MET A 1 7.82 -14.98 -21.45
CA MET A 1 7.08 -14.49 -20.26
C MET A 1 5.95 -13.62 -20.77
N THR A 2 4.70 -14.00 -20.52
CA THR A 2 3.54 -13.14 -20.78
C THR A 2 3.46 -12.11 -19.67
N HIS A 3 3.26 -10.83 -19.98
CA HIS A 3 3.02 -9.78 -18.98
C HIS A 3 1.68 -10.06 -18.27
N ARG A 4 1.73 -10.82 -17.18
CA ARG A 4 0.60 -10.94 -16.26
C ARG A 4 0.82 -9.94 -15.14
N LEU A 5 -0.11 -9.01 -15.00
CA LEU A 5 -0.14 -8.10 -13.86
C LEU A 5 -0.14 -8.94 -12.58
N PRO A 6 0.63 -8.57 -11.55
CA PRO A 6 0.58 -9.26 -10.28
C PRO A 6 -0.82 -9.13 -9.68
N THR A 7 -1.28 -10.23 -9.10
CA THR A 7 -2.55 -10.32 -8.40
C THR A 7 -2.54 -9.35 -7.21
N LEU A 8 -3.53 -8.47 -7.11
CA LEU A 8 -3.68 -7.55 -5.97
C LEU A 8 -3.73 -8.31 -4.63
N VAL A 9 -3.41 -7.66 -3.51
CA VAL A 9 -3.52 -8.29 -2.19
C VAL A 9 -4.98 -8.67 -1.89
N ASP A 10 -5.16 -9.77 -1.16
CA ASP A 10 -6.47 -10.13 -0.64
C ASP A 10 -6.83 -9.18 0.50
N LEU A 11 -8.01 -8.57 0.40
CA LEU A 11 -8.51 -7.68 1.43
C LEU A 11 -8.99 -8.50 2.64
N PRO A 12 -8.75 -8.01 3.87
CA PRO A 12 -9.25 -8.61 5.10
C PRO A 12 -10.77 -8.87 5.03
N VAL A 13 -11.26 -9.85 5.79
CA VAL A 13 -12.68 -10.25 5.78
C VAL A 13 -13.58 -9.14 6.34
N GLU A 14 -12.99 -8.28 7.17
CA GLU A 14 -13.56 -7.10 7.79
C GLU A 14 -13.97 -6.04 6.75
N VAL A 15 -13.32 -6.01 5.58
CA VAL A 15 -13.78 -5.15 4.48
C VAL A 15 -15.08 -5.73 3.91
N PRO A 16 -16.23 -5.05 4.08
CA PRO A 16 -17.51 -5.63 3.74
C PRO A 16 -17.60 -5.87 2.24
N GLU A 17 -18.09 -7.04 1.84
CA GLU A 17 -18.38 -7.32 0.44
C GLU A 17 -19.61 -6.54 -0.03
N THR A 18 -19.41 -5.62 -0.98
CA THR A 18 -20.53 -4.95 -1.62
C THR A 18 -21.11 -5.85 -2.71
N ALA A 19 -22.41 -6.09 -2.66
CA ALA A 19 -23.10 -6.73 -3.77
C ALA A 19 -22.95 -5.87 -5.03
N VAL A 20 -22.66 -6.51 -6.18
CA VAL A 20 -22.63 -5.80 -7.46
C VAL A 20 -24.04 -5.27 -7.72
N TRP A 21 -24.23 -3.96 -7.64
CA TRP A 21 -25.56 -3.36 -7.78
C TRP A 21 -26.08 -3.48 -9.22
N PRO A 22 -27.41 -3.44 -9.43
CA PRO A 22 -28.05 -3.81 -10.69
C PRO A 22 -27.54 -3.03 -11.91
N GLU A 23 -27.33 -1.72 -11.77
CA GLU A 23 -26.86 -0.85 -12.84
C GLU A 23 -25.44 -1.23 -13.28
N LEU A 24 -24.53 -1.47 -12.33
CA LEU A 24 -23.16 -1.89 -12.63
C LEU A 24 -23.14 -3.30 -13.24
N SER A 25 -23.94 -4.23 -12.69
CA SER A 25 -24.07 -5.59 -13.21
C SER A 25 -24.54 -5.61 -14.67
N ALA A 26 -25.55 -4.80 -14.99
CA ALA A 26 -26.04 -4.65 -16.36
C ALA A 26 -24.97 -4.12 -17.34
N ARG A 27 -24.09 -3.22 -16.87
CA ARG A 27 -23.00 -2.66 -17.68
C ARG A 27 -21.82 -3.61 -17.85
N LEU A 28 -21.56 -4.44 -16.86
CA LEU A 28 -20.56 -5.52 -16.94
C LEU A 28 -21.01 -6.63 -17.89
N GLY A 29 -22.32 -6.83 -18.08
CA GLY A 29 -22.85 -7.86 -18.96
C GLY A 29 -22.48 -9.26 -18.47
N SER A 30 -22.00 -10.13 -19.38
CA SER A 30 -21.58 -11.49 -19.02
C SER A 30 -20.39 -11.53 -18.05
N VAL A 31 -19.61 -10.45 -17.96
CA VAL A 31 -18.48 -10.34 -17.01
C VAL A 31 -18.99 -10.30 -15.56
N GLY A 32 -20.20 -9.75 -15.33
CA GLY A 32 -20.77 -9.62 -14.00
C GLY A 32 -21.12 -10.96 -13.32
N GLN A 33 -21.30 -12.04 -14.10
CA GLN A 33 -21.67 -13.37 -13.57
C GLN A 33 -20.52 -14.10 -12.86
N GLY A 34 -19.27 -13.61 -13.01
CA GLY A 34 -18.07 -14.23 -12.46
C GLY A 34 -17.36 -13.42 -11.36
N ILE A 35 -17.97 -12.34 -10.85
CA ILE A 35 -17.35 -11.50 -9.81
C ILE A 35 -17.36 -12.25 -8.48
N GLY A 36 -16.17 -12.64 -8.02
CA GLY A 36 -15.97 -13.35 -6.77
C GLY A 36 -15.95 -12.44 -5.54
N PRO A 37 -15.88 -13.03 -4.34
CA PRO A 37 -15.79 -12.31 -3.06
C PRO A 37 -14.69 -11.25 -3.05
N ARG A 38 -13.52 -11.61 -3.58
CA ARG A 38 -12.33 -10.77 -3.67
C ARG A 38 -12.57 -9.51 -4.51
N GLU A 39 -13.13 -9.66 -5.71
CA GLU A 39 -13.46 -8.54 -6.59
C GLU A 39 -14.52 -7.63 -5.95
N ARG A 40 -15.48 -8.20 -5.21
CA ARG A 40 -16.51 -7.44 -4.48
C ARG A 40 -15.97 -6.61 -3.33
N ARG A 41 -14.96 -7.10 -2.59
CA ARG A 41 -14.29 -6.28 -1.55
C ARG A 41 -13.53 -5.13 -2.16
N TRP A 42 -12.80 -5.37 -3.25
CA TRP A 42 -12.11 -4.31 -3.98
C TRP A 42 -13.09 -3.31 -4.62
N LEU A 43 -14.28 -3.77 -5.04
CA LEU A 43 -15.36 -2.90 -5.47
C LEU A 43 -15.82 -1.99 -4.32
N THR A 44 -15.97 -2.52 -3.10
CA THR A 44 -16.24 -1.70 -1.90
C THR A 44 -15.20 -0.59 -1.77
N ILE A 45 -13.92 -0.92 -1.87
CA ILE A 45 -12.84 0.08 -1.80
C ILE A 45 -12.95 1.12 -2.91
N ALA A 46 -13.22 0.68 -4.15
CA ALA A 46 -13.35 1.58 -5.30
C ALA A 46 -14.56 2.53 -5.22
N THR A 47 -15.52 2.27 -4.32
CA THR A 47 -16.67 3.16 -4.08
C THR A 47 -16.44 4.20 -2.98
N LEU A 48 -15.34 4.11 -2.25
CA LEU A 48 -15.01 5.01 -1.15
C LEU A 48 -14.34 6.27 -1.67
N HIS A 49 -14.92 7.44 -1.39
CA HIS A 49 -14.18 8.68 -1.49
C HIS A 49 -13.24 8.84 -0.29
N ARG A 50 -12.13 9.56 -0.48
CA ARG A 50 -11.15 9.85 0.59
C ARG A 50 -11.75 10.49 1.84
N SER A 51 -12.86 11.22 1.72
CA SER A 51 -13.57 11.79 2.89
C SER A 51 -14.33 10.73 3.68
N ALA A 52 -14.95 9.75 3.01
CA ALA A 52 -15.57 8.62 3.70
C ALA A 52 -14.50 7.73 4.34
N LEU A 53 -13.40 7.49 3.63
CA LEU A 53 -12.25 6.76 4.18
C LEU A 53 -11.66 7.45 5.41
N TYR A 54 -11.65 8.79 5.45
CA TYR A 54 -11.17 9.54 6.61
C TYR A 54 -12.12 9.43 7.82
N GLU A 55 -13.43 9.33 7.58
CA GLU A 55 -14.45 9.23 8.63
C GLU A 55 -14.64 7.78 9.14
N ASP A 56 -14.29 6.77 8.33
CA ASP A 56 -14.42 5.35 8.66
C ASP A 56 -13.09 4.79 9.19
N ALA A 57 -12.92 4.81 10.52
CA ALA A 57 -11.67 4.46 11.18
C ALA A 57 -11.18 3.03 10.84
N GLU A 58 -12.10 2.07 10.78
CA GLU A 58 -11.81 0.66 10.48
C GLU A 58 -11.28 0.50 9.03
N LEU A 59 -11.97 1.08 8.05
CA LEU A 59 -11.51 1.05 6.66
C LEU A 59 -10.22 1.88 6.46
N SER A 60 -10.07 2.97 7.21
CA SER A 60 -8.88 3.82 7.19
C SER A 60 -7.63 3.14 7.74
N ALA A 61 -7.77 2.06 8.53
CA ALA A 61 -6.69 1.21 9.02
C ALA A 61 -6.26 0.19 7.96
N VAL A 62 -7.20 -0.29 7.15
CA VAL A 62 -6.95 -1.30 6.10
C VAL A 62 -6.47 -0.67 4.78
N VAL A 63 -7.04 0.47 4.37
CA VAL A 63 -6.78 1.09 3.07
C VAL A 63 -6.31 2.53 3.23
N SER A 64 -5.29 2.93 2.46
CA SER A 64 -4.81 4.32 2.46
C SER A 64 -5.39 5.16 1.30
N ARG A 65 -5.29 6.48 1.42
CA ARG A 65 -5.69 7.42 0.34
C ARG A 65 -4.87 7.21 -0.94
N GLU A 66 -3.64 6.71 -0.81
CA GLU A 66 -2.75 6.41 -1.93
C GLU A 66 -3.30 5.24 -2.76
N CYS A 67 -3.90 4.22 -2.12
CA CYS A 67 -4.59 3.13 -2.80
C CYS A 67 -5.74 3.67 -3.67
N LEU A 68 -6.59 4.52 -3.11
CA LEU A 68 -7.67 5.18 -3.85
C LEU A 68 -7.13 6.03 -5.01
N SER A 69 -6.02 6.73 -4.81
CA SER A 69 -5.38 7.57 -5.84
C SER A 69 -4.80 6.74 -7.00
N LEU A 70 -4.27 5.54 -6.71
CA LEU A 70 -3.81 4.62 -7.74
C LEU A 70 -4.96 4.12 -8.60
N LEU A 71 -6.08 3.71 -7.98
CA LEU A 71 -7.30 3.32 -8.70
C LEU A 71 -7.83 4.48 -9.56
N GLU A 72 -7.96 5.68 -8.99
CA GLU A 72 -8.38 6.89 -9.72
C GLU A 72 -7.49 7.12 -10.95
N GLY A 73 -6.18 7.05 -10.78
CA GLY A 73 -5.23 7.35 -11.83
C GLY A 73 -5.18 6.31 -12.95
N VAL A 74 -5.42 5.03 -12.63
CA VAL A 74 -5.65 4.00 -13.66
C VAL A 74 -6.92 4.32 -14.46
N GLY A 75 -8.04 4.56 -13.78
CA GLY A 75 -9.30 4.86 -14.46
C GLY A 75 -9.26 6.13 -15.30
N LYS A 76 -8.57 7.17 -14.83
CA LYS A 76 -8.29 8.38 -15.61
C LYS A 76 -7.56 8.05 -16.92
N SER A 77 -6.49 7.27 -16.83
CA SER A 77 -5.70 6.89 -18.00
C SER A 77 -6.52 6.07 -19.00
N VAL A 78 -7.34 5.14 -18.50
CA VAL A 78 -8.22 4.28 -19.31
C VAL A 78 -9.26 5.13 -20.06
N LEU A 79 -9.92 6.05 -19.36
CA LEU A 79 -10.88 6.96 -19.97
C LEU A 79 -10.23 7.83 -21.06
N GLU A 80 -9.03 8.35 -20.81
CA GLU A 80 -8.28 9.14 -21.79
C GLU A 80 -7.92 8.33 -23.05
N LEU A 81 -7.51 7.07 -22.90
CA LEU A 81 -7.21 6.18 -24.02
C LEU A 81 -8.46 5.85 -24.84
N GLU A 82 -9.53 5.42 -24.17
CA GLU A 82 -10.76 5.01 -24.85
C GLU A 82 -11.44 6.19 -25.56
N LEU A 83 -11.42 7.39 -24.96
CA LEU A 83 -11.93 8.60 -25.61
C LEU A 83 -11.09 8.96 -26.86
N ARG A 84 -9.76 8.86 -26.80
CA ARG A 84 -8.89 9.07 -27.98
C ARG A 84 -9.16 8.07 -29.09
N MET A 85 -9.41 6.81 -28.74
CA MET A 85 -9.76 5.75 -29.69
C MET A 85 -11.07 6.08 -30.41
N VAL A 86 -12.12 6.44 -29.66
CA VAL A 86 -13.44 6.74 -30.25
C VAL A 86 -13.41 8.00 -31.11
N ILE A 87 -12.74 9.08 -30.67
CA ILE A 87 -12.56 10.30 -31.48
C ILE A 87 -11.82 9.97 -32.77
N GLY A 88 -10.75 9.18 -32.66
CA GLY A 88 -9.92 8.81 -33.80
C GLY A 88 -10.60 7.90 -34.83
N GLN A 89 -11.52 7.04 -34.39
CA GLN A 89 -12.31 6.16 -35.25
C GLN A 89 -13.42 6.91 -36.00
N ARG A 90 -14.03 7.91 -35.35
CA ARG A 90 -15.09 8.72 -35.97
C ARG A 90 -14.57 9.60 -37.09
N ASP A 91 -13.41 10.22 -36.89
CA ASP A 91 -12.76 11.03 -37.92
C ASP A 91 -11.26 10.74 -38.00
N LEU A 92 -10.92 9.88 -38.96
CA LEU A 92 -9.54 9.46 -39.25
C LEU A 92 -8.66 10.61 -39.75
N TRP A 93 -9.25 11.75 -40.13
CA TRP A 93 -8.56 12.85 -40.81
C TRP A 93 -8.18 14.00 -39.89
N LEU A 94 -8.65 14.01 -38.65
CA LEU A 94 -8.25 14.99 -37.64
C LEU A 94 -6.75 14.90 -37.37
N ASP A 95 -6.08 16.05 -37.38
CA ASP A 95 -4.70 16.16 -36.92
C ASP A 95 -4.60 16.08 -35.38
N VAL A 96 -3.37 16.06 -34.86
CA VAL A 96 -3.13 15.95 -33.41
C VAL A 96 -3.74 17.11 -32.63
N ALA A 97 -3.66 18.34 -33.15
CA ALA A 97 -4.17 19.52 -32.46
C ALA A 97 -5.70 19.47 -32.37
N GLN A 98 -6.37 19.12 -33.46
CA GLN A 98 -7.81 18.95 -33.53
C GLN A 98 -8.31 17.83 -32.61
N ARG A 99 -7.63 16.66 -32.61
CA ARG A 99 -7.94 15.55 -31.70
C ARG A 99 -7.82 15.96 -30.23
N ASN A 100 -6.77 16.68 -29.86
CA ASN A 100 -6.58 17.14 -28.48
C ASN A 100 -7.65 18.16 -28.07
N VAL A 101 -8.05 19.07 -28.96
CA VAL A 101 -9.13 20.03 -28.72
C VAL A 101 -10.46 19.29 -28.51
N GLU A 102 -10.77 18.32 -29.37
CA GLU A 102 -11.97 17.49 -29.26
C GLU A 102 -11.99 16.67 -27.97
N GLN A 103 -10.86 16.06 -27.59
CA GLN A 103 -10.75 15.33 -26.34
C GLN A 103 -10.96 16.25 -25.13
N ALA A 104 -10.30 17.41 -25.10
CA ALA A 104 -10.44 18.38 -24.01
C ALA A 104 -11.88 18.90 -23.89
N ARG A 105 -12.58 19.02 -25.02
CA ARG A 105 -14.01 19.39 -25.07
C ARG A 105 -14.90 18.32 -24.45
N LEU A 106 -14.64 17.04 -24.75
CA LEU A 106 -15.51 15.93 -24.39
C LEU A 106 -15.21 15.31 -23.02
N ILE A 107 -14.00 15.44 -22.49
CA ILE A 107 -13.57 14.72 -21.27
C ILE A 107 -14.45 15.03 -20.05
N GLY A 108 -14.80 16.29 -19.81
CA GLY A 108 -15.65 16.70 -18.68
C GLY A 108 -17.08 16.17 -18.82
N PRO A 109 -17.79 16.45 -19.93
CA PRO A 109 -19.10 15.89 -20.20
C PRO A 109 -19.14 14.35 -20.16
N ALA A 110 -18.08 13.69 -20.66
CA ALA A 110 -17.97 12.23 -20.62
C ALA A 110 -17.90 11.69 -19.19
N ARG A 111 -17.17 12.35 -18.28
CA ARG A 111 -17.14 11.96 -16.86
C ARG A 111 -18.52 12.05 -16.21
N LEU A 112 -19.23 13.16 -16.43
CA LEU A 112 -20.58 13.35 -15.88
C LEU A 112 -21.59 12.33 -16.44
N ALA A 113 -21.50 12.05 -17.73
CA ALA A 113 -22.33 11.04 -18.36
C ALA A 113 -22.01 9.63 -17.82
N LEU A 114 -20.74 9.30 -17.59
CA LEU A 114 -20.33 8.03 -16.98
C LEU A 114 -20.77 7.89 -15.53
N VAL A 115 -20.72 8.96 -14.73
CA VAL A 115 -21.25 8.96 -13.35
C VAL A 115 -22.72 8.52 -13.34
N LYS A 116 -23.54 9.09 -14.23
CA LYS A 116 -24.96 8.73 -14.39
C LYS A 116 -25.12 7.32 -14.93
N LEU A 117 -24.36 6.97 -15.98
CA LEU A 117 -24.45 5.66 -16.65
C LEU A 117 -24.16 4.49 -15.72
N LEU A 118 -23.20 4.67 -14.80
CA LEU A 118 -22.72 3.67 -13.86
C LEU A 118 -23.45 3.73 -12.49
N GLY A 119 -24.35 4.70 -12.31
CA GLY A 119 -25.10 4.88 -11.06
C GLY A 119 -24.24 5.26 -9.86
N VAL A 120 -23.10 5.93 -10.08
CA VAL A 120 -22.14 6.27 -9.02
C VAL A 120 -22.72 7.24 -8.02
N GLU A 121 -23.60 8.15 -8.45
CA GLU A 121 -24.27 9.14 -7.60
C GLU A 121 -25.06 8.52 -6.43
N ASN A 122 -25.61 7.32 -6.63
CA ASN A 122 -26.44 6.62 -5.65
C ASN A 122 -25.65 5.59 -4.82
N ASN A 123 -24.42 5.27 -5.23
CA ASN A 123 -23.64 4.16 -4.67
C ASN A 123 -22.26 4.59 -4.14
N ALA A 124 -21.82 5.81 -4.43
CA ALA A 124 -20.59 6.36 -3.88
C ALA A 124 -20.73 6.60 -2.37
N ARG A 125 -19.72 6.18 -1.62
CA ARG A 125 -19.63 6.43 -0.19
C ARG A 125 -18.80 7.69 0.03
N LEU A 126 -19.47 8.76 0.44
CA LEU A 126 -18.89 10.07 0.70
C LEU A 126 -18.99 10.38 2.19
N GLY A 127 -17.98 11.05 2.73
CA GLY A 127 -18.04 11.59 4.09
C GLY A 127 -19.14 12.64 4.23
N VAL A 128 -19.60 12.90 5.45
CA VAL A 128 -20.78 13.70 5.79
C VAL A 128 -20.76 15.07 5.10
N GLY A 129 -19.62 15.76 5.09
CA GLY A 129 -19.50 17.09 4.46
C GLY A 129 -19.63 17.06 2.94
N GLU A 130 -19.03 16.06 2.29
CA GLU A 130 -19.10 15.88 0.82
C GLU A 130 -20.50 15.42 0.38
N TRP A 131 -21.15 14.59 1.20
CA TRP A 131 -22.52 14.15 0.96
C TRP A 131 -23.52 15.32 1.03
N GLN A 132 -23.38 16.19 2.04
CA GLN A 132 -24.22 17.39 2.18
C GLN A 132 -24.11 18.33 0.98
N GLN A 133 -22.89 18.51 0.43
CA GLN A 133 -22.68 19.32 -0.77
C GLN A 133 -23.37 18.73 -2.00
N LEU A 134 -23.27 17.41 -2.20
CA LEU A 134 -23.94 16.71 -3.29
C LEU A 134 -25.47 16.87 -3.19
N THR A 135 -26.06 16.65 -2.00
CA THR A 135 -27.51 16.80 -1.78
C THR A 135 -27.99 18.25 -1.92
N SER A 136 -27.11 19.22 -1.71
CA SER A 136 -27.40 20.66 -1.87
C SER A 136 -27.28 21.13 -3.33
N GLY A 137 -27.16 20.21 -4.29
CA GLY A 137 -27.11 20.53 -5.73
C GLY A 137 -25.78 21.11 -6.20
N HIS A 138 -24.72 21.04 -5.39
CA HIS A 138 -23.38 21.39 -5.85
C HIS A 138 -22.78 20.18 -6.57
N ALA A 139 -22.33 20.37 -7.81
CA ALA A 139 -21.61 19.34 -8.53
C ALA A 139 -20.29 19.05 -7.81
N THR A 140 -20.20 17.93 -7.11
CA THR A 140 -19.01 17.55 -6.35
C THR A 140 -18.04 16.79 -7.24
N ARG A 141 -16.81 17.30 -7.37
CA ARG A 141 -15.69 16.61 -8.02
C ARG A 141 -15.45 15.21 -7.41
N SER A 142 -15.91 14.98 -6.20
CA SER A 142 -15.83 13.75 -5.40
C SER A 142 -16.49 12.54 -6.07
N ILE A 143 -17.66 12.70 -6.70
CA ILE A 143 -18.32 11.60 -7.44
C ILE A 143 -17.61 11.27 -8.75
N GLU A 144 -16.97 12.25 -9.41
CA GLU A 144 -16.12 11.98 -10.56
C GLU A 144 -14.88 11.17 -10.16
N ILE A 145 -14.27 11.49 -9.00
CA ILE A 145 -13.14 10.75 -8.46
C ILE A 145 -13.51 9.28 -8.22
N VAL A 146 -14.64 9.02 -7.55
CA VAL A 146 -15.13 7.65 -7.31
C VAL A 146 -15.43 6.92 -8.62
N MET A 147 -16.01 7.60 -9.62
CA MET A 147 -16.23 7.00 -10.94
C MET A 147 -14.90 6.59 -11.61
N LEU A 148 -13.86 7.42 -11.52
CA LEU A 148 -12.53 7.07 -12.03
C LEU A 148 -11.93 5.90 -11.25
N GLN A 149 -12.09 5.84 -9.93
CA GLN A 149 -11.64 4.70 -9.12
C GLN A 149 -12.33 3.40 -9.54
N LEU A 150 -13.63 3.44 -9.80
CA LEU A 150 -14.41 2.30 -10.28
C LEU A 150 -13.94 1.84 -11.67
N LEU A 151 -13.61 2.76 -12.59
CA LEU A 151 -12.98 2.40 -13.86
C LEU A 151 -11.59 1.79 -13.66
N GLY A 152 -10.83 2.26 -12.68
CA GLY A 152 -9.52 1.71 -12.32
C GLY A 152 -9.61 0.28 -11.80
N TRP A 153 -10.54 0.04 -10.87
CA TRP A 153 -10.87 -1.29 -10.36
C TRP A 153 -11.31 -2.24 -11.48
N TRP A 154 -12.26 -1.79 -12.31
CA TRP A 154 -12.75 -2.57 -13.44
C TRP A 154 -11.59 -2.96 -14.33
N SER A 155 -10.75 -1.98 -14.70
CA SER A 155 -9.59 -2.23 -15.55
C SER A 155 -8.63 -3.26 -14.94
N LEU A 156 -8.26 -3.13 -13.66
CA LEU A 156 -7.25 -4.00 -13.03
C LEU A 156 -7.73 -5.43 -12.75
N MET A 157 -9.03 -5.61 -12.50
CA MET A 157 -9.55 -6.87 -11.96
C MET A 157 -10.46 -7.64 -12.93
N LEU A 158 -11.00 -6.96 -13.95
CA LEU A 158 -11.96 -7.54 -14.87
C LEU A 158 -11.56 -7.26 -16.34
N PRO A 159 -12.04 -8.07 -17.30
CA PRO A 159 -11.78 -7.84 -18.71
C PRO A 159 -12.23 -6.44 -19.20
N GLY A 160 -11.32 -5.73 -19.90
CA GLY A 160 -11.48 -4.32 -20.27
C GLY A 160 -12.49 -4.00 -21.38
N GLY A 161 -12.88 -4.97 -22.22
CA GLY A 161 -13.73 -4.74 -23.41
C GLY A 161 -15.08 -4.04 -23.15
N ALA A 162 -15.65 -4.17 -21.96
CA ALA A 162 -16.92 -3.55 -21.61
C ALA A 162 -16.79 -2.06 -21.16
N ILE A 163 -15.60 -1.63 -20.72
CA ILE A 163 -15.32 -0.20 -20.46
C ILE A 163 -15.41 0.59 -21.77
N ARG A 164 -14.80 0.09 -22.85
CA ARG A 164 -14.86 0.72 -24.17
C ARG A 164 -16.30 0.95 -24.61
N ASN A 165 -17.13 -0.08 -24.53
CA ASN A 165 -18.52 -0.01 -24.98
C ASN A 165 -19.27 1.11 -24.24
N SER A 166 -19.00 1.28 -22.95
CA SER A 166 -19.58 2.34 -22.13
C SER A 166 -19.10 3.73 -22.56
N VAL A 167 -17.80 3.90 -22.82
CA VAL A 167 -17.23 5.17 -23.32
C VAL A 167 -17.76 5.50 -24.72
N GLN A 168 -17.89 4.50 -25.61
CA GLN A 168 -18.41 4.68 -26.95
C GLN A 168 -19.90 5.09 -26.95
N LEU A 169 -20.70 4.51 -26.04
CA LEU A 169 -22.09 4.89 -25.83
C LEU A 169 -22.18 6.36 -25.40
N VAL A 170 -21.45 6.73 -24.34
CA VAL A 170 -21.41 8.11 -23.82
C VAL A 170 -20.96 9.11 -24.89
N HIS A 171 -19.91 8.78 -25.64
CA HIS A 171 -19.44 9.64 -26.72
C HIS A 171 -20.50 9.82 -27.82
N THR A 172 -21.22 8.75 -28.19
CA THR A 172 -22.29 8.81 -29.19
C THR A 172 -23.38 9.79 -28.75
N ASP A 173 -23.85 9.67 -27.52
CA ASP A 173 -24.89 10.53 -26.94
C ASP A 173 -24.43 12.01 -26.90
N LEU A 174 -23.20 12.25 -26.44
CA LEU A 174 -22.64 13.60 -26.33
C LEU A 174 -22.47 14.30 -27.67
N VAL A 175 -22.09 13.58 -28.72
CA VAL A 175 -21.91 14.20 -30.03
C VAL A 175 -23.24 14.36 -30.78
N THR A 176 -24.26 13.56 -30.46
CA THR A 176 -25.64 13.82 -30.96
C THR A 176 -26.29 15.04 -30.31
N ASP A 177 -25.88 15.38 -29.09
CA ASP A 177 -26.33 16.58 -28.41
C ASP A 177 -25.55 17.82 -28.88
N MET A 178 -26.10 18.50 -29.88
CA MET A 178 -25.62 19.79 -30.43
C MET A 178 -25.53 20.93 -29.38
N SER A 179 -25.92 20.72 -28.12
CA SER A 179 -25.83 21.72 -27.04
C SER A 179 -24.55 21.64 -26.20
N VAL A 180 -23.82 20.53 -26.22
CA VAL A 180 -22.74 20.24 -25.27
C VAL A 180 -21.36 20.63 -25.83
N GLY A 181 -20.60 21.41 -25.06
CA GLY A 181 -19.15 21.63 -25.25
C GLY A 181 -18.70 22.50 -26.43
N SER A 182 -19.59 22.94 -27.32
CA SER A 182 -19.20 23.77 -28.46
C SER A 182 -18.92 25.21 -28.01
N ASP A 183 -17.70 25.72 -28.25
CA ASP A 183 -17.35 27.11 -27.94
C ASP A 183 -17.94 28.06 -29.00
N TRP A 184 -19.26 28.26 -28.90
CA TRP A 184 -20.04 29.07 -29.83
C TRP A 184 -19.55 30.51 -29.88
N ARG A 185 -19.00 31.01 -28.77
CA ARG A 185 -18.46 32.35 -28.69
C ARG A 185 -17.17 32.46 -29.50
N THR A 186 -16.22 31.54 -29.33
CA THR A 186 -14.98 31.53 -30.14
C THR A 186 -15.30 31.32 -31.62
N THR A 187 -16.24 30.43 -31.96
CA THR A 187 -16.65 30.19 -33.35
C THR A 187 -17.31 31.42 -33.97
N PHE A 188 -18.15 32.11 -33.19
CA PHE A 188 -18.77 33.37 -33.57
C PHE A 188 -17.72 34.48 -33.74
N ASP A 189 -16.81 34.67 -32.79
CA ASP A 189 -15.75 35.69 -32.85
C ASP A 189 -14.82 35.47 -34.05
N GLN A 190 -14.50 34.22 -34.39
CA GLN A 190 -13.68 33.90 -35.58
C GLN A 190 -14.32 34.33 -36.90
N HIS A 191 -15.64 34.16 -37.05
CA HIS A 191 -16.34 34.41 -38.31
C HIS A 191 -17.02 35.78 -38.37
N PHE A 192 -17.43 36.31 -37.23
CA PHE A 192 -18.26 37.51 -37.08
C PHE A 192 -17.64 38.56 -36.16
N GLY A 193 -16.44 38.35 -35.59
CA GLY A 193 -15.76 39.34 -34.76
C GLY A 193 -15.43 40.65 -35.49
N ARG A 194 -15.27 40.60 -36.82
CA ARG A 194 -15.11 41.80 -37.67
C ARG A 194 -16.37 42.67 -37.77
N LEU A 195 -17.53 42.14 -37.38
CA LEU A 195 -18.80 42.88 -37.36
C LEU A 195 -19.02 43.65 -36.05
N SER A 196 -17.96 43.84 -35.24
CA SER A 196 -17.97 44.58 -33.97
C SER A 196 -19.16 44.23 -33.07
N PRO A 197 -19.31 42.94 -32.67
CA PRO A 197 -20.46 42.48 -31.92
C PRO A 197 -20.57 43.17 -30.55
N GLN A 198 -21.76 43.70 -30.23
CA GLN A 198 -22.09 44.26 -28.93
C GLN A 198 -22.89 43.27 -28.10
N PHE A 199 -22.48 43.06 -26.84
CA PHE A 199 -23.16 42.17 -25.90
C PHE A 199 -23.89 42.98 -24.82
N SER A 200 -25.20 42.80 -24.70
CA SER A 200 -25.99 43.28 -23.57
C SER A 200 -26.34 42.13 -22.63
N TYR A 201 -26.38 42.41 -21.32
CA TYR A 201 -26.66 41.41 -20.29
C TYR A 201 -27.77 41.91 -19.36
N ALA A 202 -28.74 41.06 -19.07
CA ALA A 202 -29.77 41.28 -18.05
C ALA A 202 -29.68 40.16 -17.01
N ARG A 203 -29.89 40.47 -15.74
CA ARG A 203 -29.94 39.51 -14.63
C ARG A 203 -31.34 39.53 -14.04
N GLN A 204 -31.94 38.35 -13.85
CA GLN A 204 -33.25 38.18 -13.22
C GLN A 204 -33.18 37.07 -12.15
N GLY A 205 -33.99 37.18 -11.11
CA GLY A 205 -34.08 36.20 -10.02
C GLY A 205 -33.26 36.57 -8.77
N PRO A 206 -33.51 35.89 -7.63
CA PRO A 206 -32.80 36.12 -6.38
C PRO A 206 -31.34 35.66 -6.47
N ASP A 207 -30.47 36.16 -5.58
CA ASP A 207 -29.01 35.94 -5.70
C ASP A 207 -28.60 34.46 -5.77
N HIS A 208 -29.35 33.58 -5.10
CA HIS A 208 -29.15 32.12 -5.08
C HIS A 208 -29.74 31.36 -6.29
N ALA A 209 -30.50 32.03 -7.16
CA ALA A 209 -31.12 31.44 -8.36
C ALA A 209 -31.13 32.42 -9.56
N ALA A 210 -30.07 33.23 -9.69
CA ALA A 210 -30.00 34.25 -10.73
C ALA A 210 -29.84 33.65 -12.13
N VAL A 211 -30.69 34.08 -13.05
CA VAL A 211 -30.61 33.79 -14.49
C VAL A 211 -30.05 35.01 -15.21
N PHE A 212 -28.98 34.81 -15.97
CA PHE A 212 -28.39 35.81 -16.84
C PHE A 212 -28.90 35.59 -18.27
N GLN A 213 -29.44 36.64 -18.86
CA GLN A 213 -29.79 36.70 -20.28
C GLN A 213 -28.76 37.56 -21.00
N ALA A 214 -28.15 37.02 -22.05
CA ALA A 214 -27.24 37.76 -22.92
C ALA A 214 -27.85 37.92 -24.30
N THR A 215 -27.68 39.08 -24.92
CA THR A 215 -28.00 39.33 -26.33
C THR A 215 -26.77 39.83 -27.04
N VAL A 216 -26.41 39.20 -28.16
CA VAL A 216 -25.36 39.67 -29.07
C VAL A 216 -26.00 40.33 -30.27
N THR A 217 -25.53 41.53 -30.63
CA THR A 217 -25.98 42.27 -31.82
C THR A 217 -24.77 42.68 -32.64
N THR A 218 -24.76 42.39 -33.94
CA THR A 218 -23.70 42.78 -34.87
C THR A 218 -24.05 44.07 -35.60
N GLN A 219 -23.05 44.75 -36.18
CA GLN A 219 -23.22 46.05 -36.85
C GLN A 219 -24.21 46.02 -38.03
N ASP A 220 -24.46 44.85 -38.61
CA ASP A 220 -25.45 44.63 -39.66
C ASP A 220 -26.90 44.44 -39.13
N GLY A 221 -27.13 44.68 -37.84
CA GLY A 221 -28.46 44.66 -37.21
C GLY A 221 -28.97 43.26 -36.84
N ARG A 222 -28.21 42.20 -37.10
CA ARG A 222 -28.57 40.83 -36.70
C ARG A 222 -28.28 40.60 -35.22
N SER A 223 -29.12 39.82 -34.56
CA SER A 223 -28.95 39.50 -33.14
C SER A 223 -29.29 38.05 -32.79
N GLY A 224 -28.80 37.62 -31.62
CA GLY A 224 -29.12 36.34 -31.00
C GLY A 224 -29.15 36.48 -29.47
N THR A 225 -30.07 35.78 -28.82
CA THR A 225 -30.30 35.88 -27.37
C THR A 225 -30.24 34.50 -26.73
N GLY A 226 -29.63 34.42 -25.55
CA GLY A 226 -29.53 33.18 -24.77
C GLY A 226 -29.55 33.44 -23.25
N SER A 227 -30.04 32.47 -22.48
CA SER A 227 -30.20 32.58 -21.03
C SER A 227 -29.56 31.40 -20.29
N ALA A 228 -28.82 31.66 -19.22
CA ALA A 228 -28.17 30.64 -18.38
C ALA A 228 -27.90 31.14 -16.95
N ALA A 229 -27.55 30.23 -16.02
CA ALA A 229 -27.22 30.58 -14.63
C ALA A 229 -25.91 31.37 -14.46
N ARG A 230 -25.04 31.39 -15.47
CA ARG A 230 -23.78 32.15 -15.48
C ARG A 230 -23.73 33.09 -16.68
N LYS A 231 -23.17 34.29 -16.47
CA LYS A 231 -23.00 35.33 -17.51
C LYS A 231 -22.22 34.83 -18.74
N LYS A 232 -21.22 33.96 -18.53
CA LYS A 232 -20.40 33.37 -19.60
C LYS A 232 -21.22 32.40 -20.48
N ASP A 233 -22.01 31.54 -19.86
CA ASP A 233 -22.80 30.52 -20.53
C ASP A 233 -23.96 31.15 -21.31
N ALA A 234 -24.57 32.20 -20.75
CA ALA A 234 -25.59 33.00 -21.42
C ALA A 234 -25.06 33.63 -22.72
N ALA A 235 -23.82 34.14 -22.69
CA ALA A 235 -23.16 34.69 -23.88
C ALA A 235 -22.88 33.62 -24.95
N GLN A 236 -22.48 32.41 -24.55
CA GLN A 236 -22.31 31.29 -25.48
C GLN A 236 -23.63 30.91 -26.15
N LEU A 237 -24.73 30.83 -25.39
CA LEU A 237 -26.05 30.54 -25.94
C LEU A 237 -26.56 31.64 -26.88
N ALA A 238 -26.27 32.90 -26.57
CA ALA A 238 -26.58 34.03 -27.46
C ALA A 238 -25.83 33.92 -28.80
N CYS A 239 -24.54 33.55 -28.77
CA CYS A 239 -23.74 33.29 -29.97
C CYS A 239 -24.26 32.08 -30.74
N ARG A 240 -24.68 31.01 -30.05
CA ARG A 240 -25.31 29.83 -30.67
C ARG A 240 -26.60 30.22 -31.39
N ALA A 241 -27.47 30.98 -30.73
CA ALA A 241 -28.73 31.45 -31.30
C ALA A 241 -28.48 32.31 -32.55
N TYR A 242 -27.48 33.20 -32.51
CA TYR A 242 -27.05 33.98 -33.67
C TYR A 242 -26.58 33.07 -34.81
N LEU A 243 -25.64 32.16 -34.55
CA LEU A 243 -25.07 31.26 -35.55
C LEU A 243 -26.13 30.37 -36.19
N THR A 244 -27.09 29.89 -35.39
CA THR A 244 -28.19 29.04 -35.85
C THR A 244 -29.15 29.80 -36.76
N ALA A 245 -29.49 31.04 -36.40
CA ALA A 245 -30.42 31.87 -37.18
C ALA A 245 -29.79 32.45 -38.46
N HIS A 246 -28.53 32.87 -38.39
CA HIS A 246 -27.91 33.73 -39.41
C HIS A 246 -26.78 33.06 -40.19
N ALA A 247 -26.34 31.88 -39.76
CA ALA A 247 -25.27 31.12 -40.40
C ALA A 247 -25.45 29.60 -40.25
N PRO A 248 -26.63 29.03 -40.59
CA PRO A 248 -26.96 27.61 -40.30
C PRO A 248 -26.01 26.59 -40.97
N ARG A 249 -25.27 27.03 -42.00
CA ARG A 249 -24.24 26.23 -42.69
C ARG A 249 -22.90 26.11 -41.93
N LEU A 250 -22.61 27.00 -40.99
CA LEU A 250 -21.38 26.98 -40.18
C LEU A 250 -21.40 25.90 -39.09
N PRO A 251 -22.49 25.75 -38.31
CA PRO A 251 -22.66 24.62 -37.38
C PRO A 251 -22.60 23.26 -38.08
N SER A 252 -23.11 23.17 -39.32
CA SER A 252 -23.13 21.93 -40.11
C SER A 252 -21.83 21.66 -40.89
N ARG A 253 -20.92 22.64 -41.00
CA ARG A 253 -19.61 22.48 -41.66
C ARG A 253 -18.53 21.86 -40.78
N GLN A 254 -18.75 21.74 -39.47
CA GLN A 254 -17.84 21.02 -38.57
C GLN A 254 -17.74 19.51 -38.88
N GLY A 255 -18.47 19.00 -39.88
CA GLY A 255 -18.36 17.61 -40.37
C GLY A 255 -18.14 17.44 -41.88
N ALA A 256 -17.86 18.49 -42.65
CA ALA A 256 -17.67 18.37 -44.11
C ALA A 256 -16.18 18.35 -44.50
N ALA A 257 -15.67 17.13 -44.74
CA ALA A 257 -14.31 16.89 -45.23
C ALA A 257 -14.03 17.58 -46.57
N ASN A 258 -12.89 18.25 -46.71
CA ASN A 258 -12.36 18.72 -48.00
C ASN A 258 -11.93 17.52 -48.88
N PRO A 259 -11.93 17.64 -50.22
CA PRO A 259 -11.53 16.56 -51.12
C PRO A 259 -10.05 16.15 -50.95
N VAL A 260 -9.81 14.86 -51.09
CA VAL A 260 -8.65 14.08 -50.63
C VAL A 260 -7.62 13.84 -51.74
N PRO A 261 -6.30 14.04 -51.52
CA PRO A 261 -5.25 13.38 -52.28
C PRO A 261 -4.98 11.97 -51.71
N PRO A 262 -4.68 10.94 -52.55
CA PRO A 262 -4.40 9.59 -52.06
C PRO A 262 -3.13 9.56 -51.19
N LEU A 263 -3.13 8.69 -50.16
CA LEU A 263 -1.94 8.35 -49.39
C LEU A 263 -0.90 7.77 -50.36
N THR A 264 0.15 8.52 -50.67
CA THR A 264 1.31 8.00 -51.41
C THR A 264 1.95 6.84 -50.67
N ASP A 265 2.33 5.79 -51.40
CA ASP A 265 3.00 4.60 -50.86
C ASP A 265 4.22 4.99 -50.02
N ILE A 266 4.14 4.73 -48.71
CA ILE A 266 5.24 4.94 -47.77
C ILE A 266 6.29 3.85 -48.04
N PRO A 267 7.58 4.19 -48.19
CA PRO A 267 8.61 3.20 -48.48
C PRO A 267 8.72 2.15 -47.39
N VAL A 268 8.77 0.91 -47.85
CA VAL A 268 8.61 -0.33 -47.11
C VAL A 268 10.00 -0.82 -46.67
N HIS A 269 10.44 -0.49 -45.43
CA HIS A 269 11.72 -0.95 -44.86
C HIS A 269 11.61 -2.30 -44.13
N ILE A 270 12.58 -3.22 -44.25
CA ILE A 270 12.50 -4.56 -43.61
C ILE A 270 12.24 -4.51 -42.08
N GLU A 271 12.75 -3.49 -41.38
CA GLU A 271 12.66 -3.35 -39.91
C GLU A 271 11.23 -3.22 -39.35
N TYR A 272 10.25 -2.67 -40.11
CA TYR A 272 8.88 -2.57 -39.60
C TYR A 272 8.22 -3.96 -39.45
N LYS A 273 8.63 -4.96 -40.25
CA LYS A 273 8.15 -6.35 -40.13
C LYS A 273 8.69 -7.00 -38.86
N ARG A 274 9.95 -6.72 -38.51
CA ARG A 274 10.57 -7.19 -37.26
C ARG A 274 9.81 -6.67 -36.04
N LEU A 275 9.51 -5.36 -36.03
CA LEU A 275 8.73 -4.76 -34.96
C LEU A 275 7.31 -5.32 -34.91
N ALA A 276 6.62 -5.45 -36.05
CA ALA A 276 5.29 -6.06 -36.08
C ALA A 276 5.30 -7.49 -35.51
N ALA A 277 6.29 -8.32 -35.88
CA ALA A 277 6.45 -9.68 -35.35
C ALA A 277 6.72 -9.69 -33.83
N LEU A 278 7.51 -8.73 -33.32
CA LEU A 278 7.80 -8.59 -31.89
C LEU A 278 6.53 -8.36 -31.05
N PHE A 279 5.55 -7.65 -31.61
CA PHE A 279 4.24 -7.38 -31.00
C PHE A 279 3.16 -8.43 -31.36
N GLY A 280 3.51 -9.49 -32.11
CA GLY A 280 2.54 -10.47 -32.59
C GLY A 280 1.47 -9.88 -33.51
N ALA A 281 1.81 -8.82 -34.25
CA ALA A 281 0.88 -8.06 -35.08
C ALA A 281 0.81 -8.61 -36.52
N ALA A 282 -0.40 -8.68 -37.08
CA ALA A 282 -0.64 -9.22 -38.42
C ALA A 282 -0.42 -8.18 -39.53
N ASP A 283 -0.76 -6.90 -39.30
CA ASP A 283 -0.55 -5.82 -40.27
C ASP A 283 0.67 -4.97 -39.90
N ALA A 284 1.72 -5.12 -40.70
CA ALA A 284 2.98 -4.44 -40.50
C ALA A 284 2.98 -2.98 -41.03
N ARG A 285 1.95 -2.54 -41.79
CA ARG A 285 1.89 -1.19 -42.38
C ARG A 285 1.79 -0.08 -41.33
N LEU A 286 1.10 -0.32 -40.21
CA LEU A 286 1.02 0.64 -39.10
C LEU A 286 2.39 0.89 -38.46
N PHE A 287 3.22 -0.15 -38.34
CA PHE A 287 4.59 -0.03 -37.86
C PHE A 287 5.46 0.75 -38.85
N SER A 288 5.23 0.59 -40.16
CA SER A 288 5.90 1.42 -41.17
C SER A 288 5.58 2.90 -40.99
N LYS A 289 4.32 3.25 -40.71
CA LYS A 289 3.92 4.63 -40.40
C LYS A 289 4.52 5.13 -39.08
N ALA A 290 4.58 4.29 -38.05
CA ALA A 290 5.15 4.63 -36.75
C ALA A 290 6.63 5.06 -36.83
N LEU A 291 7.36 4.53 -37.82
CA LEU A 291 8.78 4.84 -38.05
C LEU A 291 9.04 6.10 -38.89
N VAL A 292 8.01 6.82 -39.34
CA VAL A 292 8.16 7.99 -40.23
C VAL A 292 8.02 9.30 -39.47
N HIS A 293 9.10 10.09 -39.38
CA HIS A 293 9.06 11.42 -38.78
C HIS A 293 8.56 12.49 -39.77
N LYS A 294 7.95 13.57 -39.26
CA LYS A 294 7.45 14.70 -40.06
C LYS A 294 8.51 15.36 -40.95
N SER A 295 9.80 15.34 -40.56
CA SER A 295 10.88 15.86 -41.41
C SER A 295 11.09 15.02 -42.67
N TRP A 296 10.93 13.70 -42.58
CA TRP A 296 11.02 12.82 -43.73
C TRP A 296 9.85 13.06 -44.69
N VAL A 297 8.63 13.19 -44.15
CA VAL A 297 7.42 13.51 -44.92
C VAL A 297 7.58 14.82 -45.69
N TYR A 298 8.12 15.85 -45.03
CA TYR A 298 8.34 17.16 -45.63
C TYR A 298 9.28 17.12 -46.85
N GLU A 299 10.27 16.23 -46.83
CA GLU A 299 11.27 16.08 -47.89
C GLU A 299 10.88 15.09 -49.00
N ASN A 300 10.06 14.06 -48.69
CA ASN A 300 9.83 12.90 -49.57
C ASN A 300 8.39 12.73 -50.06
N THR A 301 7.45 13.60 -49.66
CA THR A 301 6.04 13.51 -50.10
C THR A 301 5.59 14.74 -50.88
N VAL A 302 4.82 14.53 -51.95
CA VAL A 302 4.38 15.57 -52.90
C VAL A 302 3.48 16.64 -52.24
N HIS A 303 2.66 16.25 -51.27
CA HIS A 303 1.70 17.14 -50.61
C HIS A 303 2.12 17.58 -49.20
N LYS A 304 3.27 17.11 -48.69
CA LYS A 304 3.76 17.38 -47.32
C LYS A 304 2.69 17.11 -46.25
N ASP A 305 1.85 16.10 -46.49
CA ASP A 305 0.74 15.77 -45.62
C ASP A 305 1.27 15.16 -44.31
N ARG A 306 1.32 15.98 -43.26
CA ARG A 306 1.80 15.58 -41.93
C ARG A 306 1.05 14.37 -41.35
N ARG A 307 -0.16 14.05 -41.84
CA ARG A 307 -0.92 12.86 -41.44
C ARG A 307 -0.25 11.55 -41.85
N ALA A 308 0.70 11.60 -42.80
CA ALA A 308 1.54 10.46 -43.17
C ALA A 308 2.69 10.21 -42.16
N SER A 309 2.95 11.14 -41.24
CA SER A 309 3.95 10.96 -40.17
C SER A 309 3.40 10.15 -38.99
N ASN A 310 4.29 9.83 -38.07
CA ASN A 310 3.98 9.13 -36.84
C ASN A 310 3.24 10.00 -35.80
N GLU A 311 3.05 11.31 -36.00
CA GLU A 311 2.50 12.23 -34.99
C GLU A 311 1.15 11.76 -34.42
N VAL A 312 0.24 11.27 -35.26
CA VAL A 312 -1.07 10.75 -34.80
C VAL A 312 -0.92 9.46 -33.99
N LEU A 313 0.00 8.58 -34.39
CA LEU A 313 0.27 7.34 -33.66
C LEU A 313 0.99 7.62 -32.34
N ALA A 314 1.94 8.56 -32.31
CA ALA A 314 2.61 8.99 -31.09
C ALA A 314 1.63 9.60 -30.09
N ASN A 315 0.69 10.44 -30.57
CA ASN A 315 -0.37 11.00 -29.73
C ASN A 315 -1.26 9.90 -29.11
N LEU A 316 -1.74 8.92 -29.88
CA LEU A 316 -2.45 7.76 -29.31
C LEU A 316 -1.56 6.94 -28.36
N GLY A 317 -0.31 6.74 -28.77
CA GLY A 317 0.70 5.97 -28.06
C GLY A 317 1.05 6.51 -26.69
N SER A 318 1.00 7.83 -26.51
CA SER A 318 1.18 8.45 -25.19
C SER A 318 0.07 8.04 -24.21
N ALA A 319 -1.17 7.87 -24.68
CA ALA A 319 -2.28 7.35 -23.85
C ALA A 319 -2.17 5.85 -23.62
N VAL A 320 -1.75 5.07 -24.65
CA VAL A 320 -1.49 3.63 -24.50
C VAL A 320 -0.42 3.39 -23.43
N LEU A 321 0.71 4.10 -23.53
CA LEU A 321 1.79 4.05 -22.54
C LEU A 321 1.30 4.47 -21.15
N GLY A 322 0.51 5.54 -21.06
CA GLY A 322 -0.06 6.00 -19.80
C GLY A 322 -0.90 4.93 -19.11
N VAL A 323 -1.77 4.24 -19.85
CA VAL A 323 -2.60 3.16 -19.31
C VAL A 323 -1.77 1.97 -18.84
N ILE A 324 -0.88 1.44 -19.68
CA ILE A 324 -0.09 0.25 -19.32
C ILE A 324 0.90 0.54 -18.18
N ALA A 325 1.46 1.76 -18.12
CA ALA A 325 2.33 2.17 -17.01
C ALA A 325 1.54 2.37 -15.71
N ALA A 326 0.39 3.04 -15.76
CA ALA A 326 -0.46 3.23 -14.59
C ALA A 326 -0.95 1.89 -14.03
N ARG A 327 -1.42 0.98 -14.88
CA ARG A 327 -1.86 -0.36 -14.49
C ARG A 327 -0.75 -1.20 -13.91
N THR A 328 0.41 -1.23 -14.56
CA THR A 328 1.57 -1.99 -14.07
C THR A 328 2.02 -1.49 -12.70
N ARG A 329 2.09 -0.17 -12.50
CA ARG A 329 2.45 0.43 -11.20
C ARG A 329 1.39 0.14 -10.14
N ALA A 330 0.12 0.36 -10.43
CA ALA A 330 -0.96 0.11 -9.47
C ALA A 330 -1.00 -1.36 -9.07
N ALA A 331 -0.96 -2.29 -10.03
CA ALA A 331 -0.90 -3.72 -9.73
C ALA A 331 0.34 -4.09 -8.90
N TYR A 332 1.52 -3.58 -9.26
CA TYR A 332 2.77 -3.84 -8.54
C TYR A 332 2.73 -3.36 -7.08
N LEU A 333 2.17 -2.19 -6.81
CA LEU A 333 2.08 -1.66 -5.45
C LEU A 333 0.98 -2.34 -4.64
N LEU A 334 -0.21 -2.49 -5.24
CA LEU A 334 -1.39 -3.06 -4.59
C LEU A 334 -1.33 -4.58 -4.46
N SER A 335 -0.42 -5.28 -5.15
CA SER A 335 -0.12 -6.69 -4.89
C SER A 335 0.67 -6.92 -3.60
N ARG A 336 1.23 -5.86 -3.01
CA ARG A 336 2.06 -5.93 -1.80
C ARG A 336 1.39 -5.32 -0.59
N SER A 337 0.65 -4.22 -0.77
CA SER A 337 0.02 -3.50 0.32
C SER A 337 -1.15 -2.65 -0.17
N THR A 338 -2.21 -2.60 0.62
CA THR A 338 -3.33 -1.64 0.49
C THR A 338 -3.01 -0.26 1.05
N ARG A 339 -1.82 -0.10 1.62
CA ARG A 339 -1.24 1.16 2.11
C ARG A 339 0.13 1.40 1.45
N PRO A 340 0.19 1.57 0.12
CA PRO A 340 1.45 1.73 -0.58
C PRO A 340 2.14 3.04 -0.22
N GLU A 341 3.47 3.07 -0.34
CA GLU A 341 4.26 4.27 -0.04
C GLU A 341 3.78 5.50 -0.85
N PRO A 342 3.56 6.66 -0.20
CA PRO A 342 3.13 7.89 -0.90
C PRO A 342 4.09 8.34 -2.00
N ASP A 343 5.39 8.12 -1.82
CA ASP A 343 6.43 8.44 -2.81
C ASP A 343 6.31 7.65 -4.11
N LEU A 344 5.86 6.40 -4.03
CA LEU A 344 5.72 5.48 -5.16
C LEU A 344 4.35 5.59 -5.83
N SER A 345 3.35 6.06 -5.07
CA SER A 345 1.95 6.12 -5.50
C SER A 345 1.61 7.37 -6.33
N THR A 346 2.57 8.28 -6.49
CA THR A 346 2.41 9.51 -7.28
C THR A 346 2.89 9.35 -8.73
N GLY A 347 2.55 10.34 -9.59
CA GLY A 347 3.13 10.52 -10.93
C GLY A 347 3.06 9.31 -11.87
N LEU A 348 1.86 8.87 -12.24
CA LEU A 348 1.62 7.72 -13.13
C LEU A 348 2.10 7.90 -14.59
N THR A 349 2.72 9.02 -14.92
CA THR A 349 3.22 9.33 -16.26
C THR A 349 4.70 9.01 -16.39
N VAL A 350 5.08 8.42 -17.52
CA VAL A 350 6.48 8.11 -17.84
C VAL A 350 7.13 9.34 -18.53
N PRO A 351 8.23 9.90 -17.99
CA PRO A 351 8.96 10.98 -18.65
C PRO A 351 9.61 10.55 -19.98
N ASP A 352 9.69 11.45 -20.96
CA ASP A 352 10.30 11.17 -22.27
C ASP A 352 11.76 10.70 -22.18
N ALA A 353 12.53 11.22 -21.21
CA ALA A 353 13.92 10.83 -20.99
C ALA A 353 14.05 9.34 -20.62
N ASP A 354 13.08 8.79 -19.89
CA ASP A 354 13.09 7.40 -19.45
C ASP A 354 12.80 6.43 -20.60
N LEU A 355 12.15 6.91 -21.67
CA LEU A 355 11.85 6.12 -22.87
C LEU A 355 13.04 6.00 -23.82
N VAL A 356 14.11 6.79 -23.62
CA VAL A 356 15.30 6.76 -24.49
C VAL A 356 15.95 5.38 -24.49
N PRO A 357 16.33 4.77 -23.35
CA PRO A 357 16.89 3.41 -23.32
C PRO A 357 15.96 2.37 -23.97
N LEU A 358 14.65 2.47 -23.74
CA LEU A 358 13.67 1.58 -24.37
C LEU A 358 13.66 1.72 -25.89
N GLY A 359 13.76 2.95 -26.42
CA GLY A 359 13.86 3.20 -27.85
C GLY A 359 15.10 2.57 -28.49
N TYR A 360 16.25 2.58 -27.80
CA TYR A 360 17.45 1.87 -28.24
C TYR A 360 17.28 0.35 -28.19
N ALA A 361 16.69 -0.17 -27.12
CA ALA A 361 16.46 -1.60 -26.95
C ALA A 361 15.46 -2.15 -28.00
N LEU A 362 14.51 -1.33 -28.45
CA LEU A 362 13.64 -1.60 -29.58
C LEU A 362 14.30 -1.40 -30.96
N GLY A 363 15.55 -0.91 -31.02
CA GLY A 363 16.30 -0.67 -32.25
C GLY A 363 15.76 0.47 -33.11
N LEU A 364 15.03 1.43 -32.53
CA LEU A 364 14.38 2.52 -33.26
C LEU A 364 15.36 3.49 -33.96
N PRO A 365 16.51 3.86 -33.38
CA PRO A 365 17.42 4.82 -34.01
C PRO A 365 17.86 4.44 -35.43
N ALA A 366 18.03 3.14 -35.71
CA ALA A 366 18.39 2.62 -37.03
C ALA A 366 17.19 2.38 -37.95
N ALA A 367 16.00 2.17 -37.39
CA ALA A 367 14.79 1.82 -38.13
C ALA A 367 13.99 3.03 -38.63
N CYS A 368 14.15 4.21 -38.01
CA CYS A 368 13.31 5.37 -38.29
C CYS A 368 13.72 6.16 -39.54
N ASN A 369 12.72 6.62 -40.29
CA ASN A 369 12.86 7.49 -41.43
C ASN A 369 12.87 8.96 -41.01
N LEU A 370 14.03 9.59 -41.16
CA LEU A 370 14.28 11.01 -40.90
C LEU A 370 14.69 11.72 -42.20
N GLY A 371 14.31 12.99 -42.34
CA GLY A 371 14.83 13.86 -43.40
C GLY A 371 16.36 14.04 -43.32
N VAL A 372 17.00 14.34 -44.45
CA VAL A 372 18.46 14.48 -44.59
C VAL A 372 19.01 15.52 -43.60
N GLY A 373 18.30 16.64 -43.42
CA GLY A 373 18.68 17.66 -42.44
C GLY A 373 18.63 17.14 -41.01
N GLN A 374 17.58 16.40 -40.66
CA GLN A 374 17.40 15.84 -39.31
C GLN A 374 18.42 14.73 -39.02
N LYS A 375 18.76 13.88 -40.00
CA LYS A 375 19.79 12.83 -39.85
C LYS A 375 21.15 13.41 -39.43
N ARG A 376 21.49 14.62 -39.89
CA ARG A 376 22.73 15.32 -39.51
C ARG A 376 22.71 15.84 -38.06
N VAL A 377 21.55 16.22 -37.56
CA VAL A 377 21.37 16.74 -36.18
C VAL A 377 21.22 15.60 -35.17
N GLY A 378 20.74 14.44 -35.59
CA GLY A 378 20.45 13.30 -34.71
C GLY A 378 19.02 13.32 -34.17
N MET A 379 18.72 12.43 -33.20
CA MET A 379 17.39 12.32 -32.57
C MET A 379 17.41 12.95 -31.17
N SER A 380 16.41 13.76 -30.85
CA SER A 380 16.17 14.23 -29.47
C SER A 380 15.47 13.16 -28.64
N ALA A 381 15.49 13.31 -27.31
CA ALA A 381 14.75 12.42 -26.39
C ALA A 381 13.25 12.41 -26.68
N GLU A 382 12.64 13.58 -26.89
CA GLU A 382 11.23 13.73 -27.30
C GLU A 382 10.93 12.98 -28.62
N MET A 383 11.83 13.07 -29.60
CA MET A 383 11.66 12.37 -30.88
C MET A 383 11.67 10.85 -30.70
N LEU A 384 12.60 10.34 -29.90
CA LEU A 384 12.70 8.91 -29.63
C LEU A 384 11.51 8.40 -28.80
N ALA A 385 11.06 9.17 -27.80
CA ALA A 385 9.86 8.91 -27.03
C ALA A 385 8.61 8.82 -27.95
N ASN A 386 8.46 9.77 -28.88
CA ASN A 386 7.38 9.75 -29.86
C ASN A 386 7.44 8.50 -30.76
N PHE A 387 8.62 8.02 -31.14
CA PHE A 387 8.75 6.76 -31.89
C PHE A 387 8.33 5.54 -31.05
N VAL A 388 8.76 5.46 -29.78
CA VAL A 388 8.34 4.38 -28.87
C VAL A 388 6.81 4.37 -28.74
N GLN A 389 6.23 5.53 -28.44
CA GLN A 389 4.78 5.71 -28.32
C GLN A 389 4.06 5.32 -29.61
N ALA A 390 4.55 5.76 -30.78
CA ALA A 390 3.94 5.41 -32.06
C ALA A 390 3.96 3.90 -32.36
N VAL A 391 5.03 3.21 -31.97
CA VAL A 391 5.13 1.75 -32.10
C VAL A 391 4.17 1.04 -31.15
N LEU A 392 4.05 1.50 -29.90
CA LEU A 392 3.04 0.98 -28.95
C LEU A 392 1.62 1.16 -29.50
N ALA A 393 1.30 2.33 -30.07
CA ALA A 393 0.01 2.58 -30.70
C ALA A 393 -0.25 1.67 -31.90
N ALA A 394 0.76 1.44 -32.75
CA ALA A 394 0.65 0.54 -33.90
C ALA A 394 0.32 -0.90 -33.49
N GLY A 395 0.85 -1.36 -32.36
CA GLY A 395 0.48 -2.65 -31.75
C GLY A 395 -0.92 -2.62 -31.14
N TYR A 396 -1.23 -1.59 -30.32
CA TYR A 396 -2.52 -1.49 -29.63
C TYR A 396 -3.71 -1.43 -30.59
N VAL A 397 -3.62 -0.69 -31.70
CA VAL A 397 -4.71 -0.60 -32.69
C VAL A 397 -5.10 -1.97 -33.27
N GLN A 398 -4.17 -2.93 -33.30
CA GLN A 398 -4.41 -4.29 -33.81
C GLN A 398 -4.89 -5.28 -32.74
N ALA A 399 -4.76 -4.90 -31.47
CA ALA A 399 -5.28 -5.62 -30.32
C ALA A 399 -5.90 -4.58 -29.38
N PRO A 400 -7.03 -3.95 -29.76
CA PRO A 400 -7.56 -2.81 -29.02
C PRO A 400 -8.26 -3.33 -27.76
N ASP A 401 -7.59 -4.01 -26.88
CA ASP A 401 -8.09 -4.39 -25.56
C ASP A 401 -6.86 -4.40 -24.69
N VAL A 402 -6.88 -3.66 -23.59
CA VAL A 402 -5.67 -3.41 -22.80
C VAL A 402 -5.12 -4.72 -22.25
N ASP A 403 -5.98 -5.65 -21.82
CA ASP A 403 -5.55 -6.94 -21.27
C ASP A 403 -4.97 -7.83 -22.38
N VAL A 404 -5.59 -7.84 -23.56
CA VAL A 404 -5.07 -8.58 -24.71
C VAL A 404 -3.74 -7.99 -25.19
N PHE A 405 -3.62 -6.66 -25.20
CA PHE A 405 -2.41 -5.96 -25.64
C PHE A 405 -1.24 -6.15 -24.67
N GLU A 406 -1.47 -6.06 -23.36
CA GLU A 406 -0.46 -6.32 -22.34
C GLU A 406 0.14 -7.72 -22.50
N ASN A 407 -0.69 -8.73 -22.75
CA ASN A 407 -0.24 -10.10 -23.00
C ASN A 407 0.61 -10.26 -24.28
N ARG A 408 0.55 -9.30 -25.20
CA ARG A 408 1.34 -9.26 -26.45
C ARG A 408 2.56 -8.35 -26.37
N LEU A 409 2.81 -7.69 -25.23
CA LEU A 409 3.95 -6.80 -25.09
C LEU A 409 5.27 -7.55 -25.22
N PRO A 410 6.25 -6.99 -25.95
CA PRO A 410 7.61 -7.54 -25.98
C PRO A 410 8.24 -7.56 -24.58
N ALA A 411 9.04 -8.59 -24.27
CA ALA A 411 9.73 -8.71 -22.98
C ALA A 411 10.50 -7.44 -22.57
N VAL A 412 11.17 -6.79 -23.51
CA VAL A 412 11.89 -5.52 -23.25
C VAL A 412 10.99 -4.38 -22.76
N VAL A 413 9.72 -4.33 -23.22
CA VAL A 413 8.74 -3.34 -22.75
C VAL A 413 8.22 -3.73 -21.37
N VAL A 414 7.98 -5.03 -21.15
CA VAL A 414 7.57 -5.57 -19.85
C VAL A 414 8.60 -5.24 -18.77
N ASP A 415 9.87 -5.56 -19.03
CA ASP A 415 10.97 -5.32 -18.11
C ASP A 415 11.11 -3.83 -17.77
N PHE A 416 10.93 -2.96 -18.77
CA PHE A 416 10.89 -1.51 -18.58
C PHE A 416 9.75 -1.07 -17.65
N LEU A 417 8.52 -1.53 -17.90
CA LEU A 417 7.33 -1.16 -17.12
C LEU A 417 7.44 -1.62 -15.66
N VAL A 418 7.92 -2.85 -15.44
CA VAL A 418 8.15 -3.40 -14.09
C VAL A 418 9.23 -2.61 -13.36
N ALA A 419 10.35 -2.32 -14.02
CA ALA A 419 11.42 -1.52 -13.45
C ALA A 419 10.98 -0.09 -13.11
N HIS A 420 10.08 0.49 -13.91
CA HIS A 420 9.52 1.83 -13.68
C HIS A 420 8.41 1.83 -12.60
N GLY A 421 7.70 0.71 -12.42
CA GLY A 421 6.63 0.56 -11.43
C GLY A 421 7.08 0.75 -9.99
N GLY A 422 8.31 0.34 -9.64
CA GLY A 422 8.88 0.48 -8.30
C GLY A 422 9.72 1.75 -8.06
N ARG A 423 9.71 2.72 -8.98
CA ARG A 423 10.48 3.97 -8.85
C ARG A 423 9.58 5.11 -8.37
N SER A 424 10.09 5.92 -7.44
CA SER A 424 9.44 7.16 -7.07
C SER A 424 9.50 8.16 -8.21
N THR A 425 8.39 8.85 -8.48
CA THR A 425 8.31 9.94 -9.45
C THR A 425 8.29 11.32 -8.79
N ARG A 426 8.43 11.39 -7.45
CA ARG A 426 8.59 12.66 -6.75
C ARG A 426 9.93 13.29 -7.10
N ASP A 427 9.96 14.61 -7.08
CA ASP A 427 11.15 15.36 -7.44
C ASP A 427 12.32 15.02 -6.51
N ALA A 428 13.45 14.61 -7.11
CA ALA A 428 14.61 14.21 -6.34
C ALA A 428 15.19 15.35 -5.48
N ALA A 429 15.06 16.62 -5.90
CA ALA A 429 15.53 17.73 -5.09
C ALA A 429 14.64 17.97 -3.86
N THR A 430 13.32 17.78 -3.98
CA THR A 430 12.40 17.83 -2.84
C THR A 430 12.68 16.72 -1.84
N ARG A 431 12.89 15.49 -2.31
CA ARG A 431 13.21 14.36 -1.42
C ARG A 431 14.55 14.54 -0.71
N LEU A 432 15.56 15.12 -1.38
CA LEU A 432 16.84 15.42 -0.76
C LEU A 432 16.70 16.53 0.30
N GLN A 433 15.83 17.51 0.09
CA GLN A 433 15.54 18.55 1.08
C GLN A 433 14.91 17.95 2.35
N GLU A 434 13.95 17.04 2.22
CA GLU A 434 13.32 16.35 3.35
C GLU A 434 14.33 15.50 4.12
N LEU A 435 15.13 14.71 3.39
CA LEU A 435 16.20 13.89 3.98
C LEU A 435 17.24 14.75 4.70
N ALA A 436 17.55 15.93 4.16
CA ALA A 436 18.50 16.85 4.79
C ALA A 436 17.94 17.43 6.10
N VAL A 437 16.65 17.75 6.18
CA VAL A 437 16.01 18.17 7.44
C VAL A 437 15.98 17.03 8.45
N GLU A 438 15.70 15.81 7.99
CA GLU A 438 15.60 14.63 8.83
C GLU A 438 16.94 14.27 9.48
N LEU A 439 18.02 14.31 8.69
CA LEU A 439 19.38 13.92 9.10
C LEU A 439 20.26 15.12 9.55
N ASP A 440 19.67 16.31 9.73
CA ASP A 440 20.38 17.55 10.06
C ASP A 440 21.61 17.81 9.16
N LEU A 441 21.37 17.89 7.85
CA LEU A 441 22.38 18.08 6.82
C LEU A 441 22.28 19.45 6.15
N GLU A 442 23.42 20.03 5.83
CA GLU A 442 23.54 21.16 4.91
C GLU A 442 23.75 20.66 3.47
N TRP A 443 23.09 21.27 2.49
CA TRP A 443 23.18 20.83 1.09
C TRP A 443 23.35 21.95 0.03
N PRO A 444 24.33 22.86 0.15
CA PRO A 444 24.53 23.93 -0.83
C PRO A 444 24.86 23.38 -2.24
N TRP A 445 24.39 24.08 -3.28
CA TRP A 445 24.62 23.70 -4.68
C TRP A 445 25.21 24.84 -5.50
N THR A 446 25.93 24.46 -6.57
CA THR A 446 26.52 25.40 -7.54
C THR A 446 26.22 24.94 -8.97
N ASP A 447 25.96 25.89 -9.87
CA ASP A 447 25.67 25.63 -11.29
C ASP A 447 26.85 26.04 -12.18
N ARG A 448 27.23 25.16 -13.11
CA ARG A 448 28.17 25.45 -14.19
C ARG A 448 27.51 25.16 -15.54
N ARG A 449 27.93 25.89 -16.58
CA ARG A 449 27.44 25.70 -17.96
C ARG A 449 28.62 25.42 -18.89
N THR A 450 28.46 24.43 -19.78
CA THR A 450 29.45 24.04 -20.80
C THR A 450 28.74 23.81 -22.16
N GLY A 451 29.51 23.81 -23.25
CA GLY A 451 29.00 23.55 -24.61
C GLY A 451 28.53 24.81 -25.38
N PRO A 452 28.34 24.69 -26.71
CA PRO A 452 27.90 25.79 -27.57
C PRO A 452 26.42 26.13 -27.33
N ASP A 453 25.99 27.33 -27.72
CA ASP A 453 24.66 27.85 -27.39
C ASP A 453 23.47 27.00 -27.85
N HIS A 454 23.66 26.21 -28.90
CA HIS A 454 22.67 25.29 -29.47
C HIS A 454 22.76 23.85 -28.92
N ALA A 455 23.75 23.55 -28.06
CA ALA A 455 23.94 22.25 -27.39
C ALA A 455 24.51 22.45 -25.98
N ARG A 456 23.84 23.28 -25.18
CA ARG A 456 24.24 23.63 -23.81
C ARG A 456 24.05 22.44 -22.88
N THR A 457 25.07 22.15 -22.09
CA THR A 457 24.98 21.21 -20.96
C THR A 457 25.14 22.01 -19.66
N TYR A 458 24.19 21.83 -18.75
CA TYR A 458 24.27 22.37 -17.40
C TYR A 458 24.80 21.29 -16.48
N HIS A 459 25.73 21.65 -15.61
CA HIS A 459 26.26 20.81 -14.55
C HIS A 459 25.86 21.45 -13.22
N ASN A 460 25.35 20.64 -12.29
CA ASN A 460 25.02 21.06 -10.95
C ASN A 460 25.83 20.21 -9.97
N THR A 461 26.58 20.87 -9.09
CA THR A 461 27.37 20.22 -8.05
C THR A 461 26.72 20.51 -6.70
N ILE A 462 26.24 19.48 -6.01
CA ILE A 462 25.65 19.56 -4.67
C ILE A 462 26.70 19.08 -3.66
N ARG A 463 26.95 19.86 -2.62
CA ARG A 463 27.77 19.47 -1.47
C ARG A 463 26.85 19.15 -0.32
N ILE A 464 26.92 17.94 0.23
CA ILE A 464 26.10 17.49 1.36
C ILE A 464 27.02 17.31 2.55
N SER A 465 26.71 17.92 3.69
CA SER A 465 27.57 17.97 4.87
C SER A 465 26.77 17.83 6.16
N ASP A 466 27.35 17.15 7.16
CA ASP A 466 26.87 17.12 8.54
C ASP A 466 27.67 18.05 9.47
N GLY A 467 28.61 18.82 8.90
CA GLY A 467 29.56 19.69 9.62
C GLY A 467 30.92 19.04 9.89
N SER A 468 31.03 17.71 9.85
CA SER A 468 32.26 16.95 10.08
C SER A 468 32.82 16.33 8.79
N MET A 469 31.93 15.81 7.95
CA MET A 469 32.24 15.19 6.68
C MET A 469 31.41 15.82 5.57
N THR A 470 31.98 15.96 4.38
CA THR A 470 31.29 16.52 3.21
C THR A 470 31.44 15.57 2.03
N VAL A 471 30.31 15.20 1.43
CA VAL A 471 30.25 14.45 0.17
C VAL A 471 29.76 15.35 -0.95
N VAL A 472 30.21 15.08 -2.17
CA VAL A 472 29.91 15.90 -3.34
C VAL A 472 29.31 15.02 -4.42
N VAL A 473 28.18 15.44 -4.97
CA VAL A 473 27.51 14.79 -6.10
C VAL A 473 27.35 15.74 -7.27
N GLU A 474 27.44 15.22 -8.48
CA GLU A 474 27.40 16.02 -9.70
C GLU A 474 26.37 15.49 -10.70
N GLY A 475 25.41 16.34 -11.04
CA GLY A 475 24.38 16.05 -12.03
C GLY A 475 24.59 16.87 -13.30
N ALA A 476 24.32 16.26 -14.45
CA ALA A 476 24.31 16.96 -15.73
C ALA A 476 22.93 16.90 -16.38
N GLY A 477 22.55 17.97 -17.09
CA GLY A 477 21.26 18.03 -17.77
C GLY A 477 21.17 19.15 -18.82
N ALA A 478 20.15 19.08 -19.67
CA ALA A 478 19.89 20.09 -20.70
C ALA A 478 19.42 21.45 -20.11
N THR A 479 18.99 21.47 -18.85
CA THR A 479 18.58 22.67 -18.10
C THR A 479 19.20 22.67 -16.71
N ARG A 480 19.30 23.84 -16.06
CA ARG A 480 19.75 23.95 -14.65
C ARG A 480 18.92 23.06 -13.73
N THR A 481 17.61 23.09 -13.91
CA THR A 481 16.68 22.29 -13.12
C THR A 481 16.89 20.79 -13.34
N ALA A 482 17.09 20.34 -14.58
CA ALA A 482 17.36 18.93 -14.87
C ALA A 482 18.70 18.47 -14.26
N ALA A 483 19.74 19.31 -14.33
CA ALA A 483 21.04 19.02 -13.73
C ALA A 483 20.94 18.90 -12.20
N LYS A 484 20.23 19.82 -11.52
CA LYS A 484 19.99 19.76 -10.07
C LYS A 484 19.22 18.50 -9.66
N LYS A 485 18.17 18.15 -10.41
CA LYS A 485 17.41 16.91 -10.16
C LYS A 485 18.26 15.67 -10.33
N ALA A 486 19.14 15.64 -11.33
CA ALA A 486 20.06 14.52 -11.54
C ALA A 486 21.07 14.38 -10.38
N ALA A 487 21.65 15.49 -9.91
CA ALA A 487 22.57 15.48 -8.77
C ALA A 487 21.86 15.02 -7.48
N ALA A 488 20.63 15.51 -7.25
CA ALA A 488 19.86 15.11 -6.09
C ALA A 488 19.41 13.64 -6.15
N ALA A 489 19.12 13.12 -7.35
CA ALA A 489 18.80 11.71 -7.54
C ALA A 489 19.98 10.82 -7.18
N GLU A 490 21.20 11.21 -7.56
CA GLU A 490 22.43 10.50 -7.19
C GLU A 490 22.62 10.48 -5.66
N ALA A 491 22.41 11.61 -4.97
CA ALA A 491 22.44 11.67 -3.50
C ALA A 491 21.46 10.68 -2.84
N ILE A 492 20.23 10.59 -3.36
CA ILE A 492 19.18 9.72 -2.81
C ILE A 492 19.44 8.25 -3.10
N GLU A 493 19.97 7.91 -4.29
CA GLU A 493 20.46 6.56 -4.59
C GLU A 493 21.54 6.16 -3.57
N GLY A 494 22.44 7.11 -3.27
CA GLY A 494 23.35 7.17 -2.13
C GLY A 494 22.78 6.59 -0.85
N ALA A 495 21.81 7.32 -0.31
CA ALA A 495 21.15 7.02 0.97
C ALA A 495 20.38 5.69 0.99
N ASN A 496 19.96 5.18 -0.17
CA ASN A 496 19.15 3.96 -0.29
C ASN A 496 19.93 2.73 -0.78
N LEU A 497 21.26 2.83 -0.92
CA LEU A 497 22.12 1.75 -1.48
C LEU A 497 21.68 1.24 -2.86
N ARG A 498 21.15 2.11 -3.71
CA ARG A 498 20.69 1.72 -5.07
C ARG A 498 21.77 1.99 -6.10
N PHE A 499 22.67 1.04 -6.35
CA PHE A 499 23.73 1.16 -7.37
C PHE A 499 23.91 -0.11 -8.21
N THR A 500 24.43 0.02 -9.43
CA THR A 500 24.88 -1.13 -10.24
C THR A 500 26.25 -1.63 -9.78
N THR A 501 26.61 -2.88 -10.09
CA THR A 501 27.91 -3.48 -9.74
C THR A 501 29.11 -2.66 -10.25
N THR A 502 28.93 -1.97 -11.38
CA THR A 502 29.91 -1.09 -12.01
C THR A 502 30.09 0.26 -11.31
N ASP A 503 29.05 0.77 -10.62
CA ASP A 503 29.05 2.10 -9.98
C ASP A 503 29.46 2.06 -8.49
N ALA A 504 29.46 0.88 -7.88
CA ALA A 504 29.61 0.68 -6.44
C ALA A 504 30.90 1.30 -5.85
N VAL A 505 32.00 1.29 -6.59
CA VAL A 505 33.30 1.82 -6.12
C VAL A 505 33.33 3.35 -6.05
N LYS A 506 32.59 4.06 -6.91
CA LYS A 506 32.54 5.53 -6.89
C LYS A 506 31.53 6.08 -5.88
N ARG A 507 30.54 5.26 -5.52
CA ARG A 507 29.37 5.66 -4.72
C ARG A 507 29.40 5.10 -3.30
N SER A 508 30.44 4.35 -2.93
CA SER A 508 30.66 3.79 -1.59
C SER A 508 30.76 4.89 -0.53
N ASP A 509 31.43 6.00 -0.84
CA ASP A 509 31.64 7.09 0.13
C ASP A 509 30.33 7.81 0.47
N LEU A 510 29.46 7.99 -0.53
CA LEU A 510 28.14 8.60 -0.37
C LEU A 510 27.22 7.70 0.45
N ALA A 511 27.17 6.40 0.12
CA ALA A 511 26.43 5.41 0.88
C ALA A 511 26.89 5.32 2.34
N ARG A 512 28.21 5.25 2.54
CA ARG A 512 28.84 5.23 3.85
C ARG A 512 28.48 6.47 4.66
N PHE A 513 28.55 7.67 4.06
CA PHE A 513 28.16 8.92 4.70
C PHE A 513 26.73 8.86 5.25
N PHE A 514 25.76 8.47 4.41
CA PHE A 514 24.36 8.43 4.83
C PHE A 514 24.09 7.37 5.89
N ILE A 515 24.67 6.17 5.79
CA ILE A 515 24.45 5.12 6.79
C ILE A 515 25.05 5.52 8.13
N VAL A 516 26.27 6.05 8.16
CA VAL A 516 26.88 6.56 9.40
C VAL A 516 26.00 7.63 10.02
N ARG A 517 25.52 8.58 9.21
CA ARG A 517 24.64 9.64 9.72
C ARG A 517 23.31 9.09 10.26
N GLN A 518 22.71 8.12 9.57
CA GLN A 518 21.50 7.45 10.06
C GLN A 518 21.75 6.77 11.41
N LEU A 519 22.89 6.08 11.58
CA LEU A 519 23.27 5.44 12.84
C LEU A 519 23.47 6.45 13.97
N GLU A 520 24.11 7.60 13.71
CA GLU A 520 24.25 8.67 14.72
C GLU A 520 22.90 9.24 15.15
N MET A 521 21.98 9.41 14.19
CA MET A 521 20.65 9.93 14.44
C MET A 521 19.74 8.96 15.22
N LEU A 522 20.05 7.66 15.25
CA LEU A 522 19.32 6.69 16.08
C LEU A 522 19.34 7.10 17.55
N SER A 523 20.52 7.42 18.09
CA SER A 523 20.66 7.82 19.50
C SER A 523 20.15 9.25 19.76
N ALA A 524 20.25 10.14 18.77
CA ALA A 524 19.90 11.55 18.93
C ALA A 524 18.38 11.83 18.84
N LYS A 525 17.64 11.04 18.03
CA LYS A 525 16.23 11.26 17.72
C LYS A 525 15.38 9.98 17.86
N PRO A 526 15.30 9.36 19.06
CA PRO A 526 14.52 8.13 19.25
C PRO A 526 13.01 8.30 18.98
N ASN A 527 12.49 9.52 19.11
CA ASN A 527 11.11 9.86 18.76
C ASN A 527 10.79 9.69 17.26
N ARG A 528 11.79 9.64 16.37
CA ARG A 528 11.60 9.47 14.92
C ARG A 528 11.55 8.01 14.49
N TRP A 529 11.88 7.06 15.37
CA TRP A 529 11.95 5.63 15.05
C TRP A 529 10.66 5.06 14.41
N PRO A 530 9.43 5.39 14.87
CA PRO A 530 8.21 4.90 14.22
C PRO A 530 8.10 5.30 12.75
N GLN A 531 8.43 6.55 12.43
CA GLN A 531 8.44 7.06 11.06
C GLN A 531 9.53 6.39 10.21
N TRP A 532 10.68 6.09 10.82
CA TRP A 532 11.81 5.42 10.18
C TRP A 532 11.52 3.96 9.85
N TRP A 533 10.80 3.25 10.72
CA TRP A 533 10.32 1.89 10.45
C TRP A 533 9.43 1.89 9.20
N GLN A 534 8.42 2.76 9.14
CA GLN A 534 7.53 2.85 7.98
C GLN A 534 8.27 3.10 6.66
N ARG A 535 9.39 3.83 6.70
CA ARG A 535 10.25 4.13 5.53
C ARG A 535 11.35 3.09 5.29
N ASN A 536 11.38 2.02 6.08
CA ASN A 536 12.40 0.95 6.04
C ASN A 536 13.84 1.48 6.19
N VAL A 537 14.05 2.53 6.98
CA VAL A 537 15.39 3.08 7.25
C VAL A 537 16.23 2.04 7.97
N LEU A 538 17.47 1.85 7.50
CA LEU A 538 18.38 0.78 7.93
C LEU A 538 17.76 -0.62 7.82
N CYS A 539 16.83 -0.83 6.88
CA CYS A 539 16.14 -2.10 6.68
C CYS A 539 15.36 -2.64 7.89
N ALA A 540 14.88 -1.75 8.77
CA ALA A 540 14.10 -2.12 9.95
C ALA A 540 12.89 -2.99 9.63
N ASN A 541 12.20 -2.79 8.49
CA ASN A 541 11.05 -3.64 8.11
C ASN A 541 11.48 -5.05 7.74
N HIS A 542 12.66 -5.26 7.16
CA HIS A 542 13.13 -6.62 6.88
C HIS A 542 13.42 -7.37 8.18
N VAL A 543 14.03 -6.69 9.17
CA VAL A 543 14.25 -7.26 10.50
C VAL A 543 12.92 -7.52 11.21
N ALA A 544 12.00 -6.54 11.17
CA ALA A 544 10.71 -6.61 11.84
C ALA A 544 9.79 -7.72 11.28
N ASN A 545 9.78 -7.88 9.95
CA ASN A 545 9.04 -8.96 9.27
C ASN A 545 9.83 -10.28 9.18
N ARG A 546 11.03 -10.34 9.78
CA ARG A 546 11.93 -11.51 9.74
C ARG A 546 12.28 -11.99 8.32
N ASP A 547 12.32 -11.09 7.35
CA ASP A 547 12.83 -11.35 5.99
C ASP A 547 14.37 -11.31 6.00
N TRP A 548 14.97 -12.31 6.64
CA TRP A 548 16.43 -12.44 6.78
C TRP A 548 17.14 -12.54 5.43
N ALA A 549 16.46 -13.08 4.41
CA ALA A 549 17.01 -13.16 3.06
C ALA A 549 17.15 -11.76 2.43
N ALA A 550 16.14 -10.88 2.57
CA ALA A 550 16.26 -9.49 2.14
C ALA A 550 17.26 -8.70 2.97
N PHE A 551 17.27 -8.92 4.29
CA PHE A 551 18.24 -8.28 5.17
C PHE A 551 19.68 -8.67 4.81
N ALA A 552 19.95 -9.95 4.51
CA ALA A 552 21.28 -10.44 4.09
C ALA A 552 21.75 -9.79 2.78
N ARG A 553 20.87 -9.66 1.79
CA ARG A 553 21.21 -8.97 0.54
C ARG A 553 21.58 -7.50 0.77
N TRP A 554 20.91 -6.86 1.72
CA TRP A 554 21.22 -5.48 2.10
C TRP A 554 22.53 -5.38 2.88
N THR A 555 22.78 -6.25 3.85
CA THR A 555 24.07 -6.27 4.58
C THR A 555 25.25 -6.55 3.66
N ASP A 556 25.10 -7.41 2.66
CA ASP A 556 26.11 -7.62 1.61
C ASP A 556 26.36 -6.35 0.80
N ALA A 557 25.32 -5.56 0.54
CA ALA A 557 25.47 -4.26 -0.13
C ALA A 557 26.21 -3.25 0.76
N VAL A 558 25.94 -3.24 2.06
CA VAL A 558 26.66 -2.40 3.05
C VAL A 558 28.12 -2.84 3.14
N HIS A 559 28.42 -4.13 3.18
CA HIS A 559 29.79 -4.66 3.23
C HIS A 559 30.63 -4.15 2.05
N ARG A 560 30.05 -4.14 0.84
CA ARG A 560 30.72 -3.61 -0.37
C ARG A 560 31.08 -2.12 -0.30
N THR A 561 30.51 -1.36 0.64
CA THR A 561 30.90 0.05 0.87
C THR A 561 32.15 0.19 1.75
N GLY A 562 32.66 -0.91 2.31
CA GLY A 562 33.73 -0.91 3.31
C GLY A 562 33.29 -0.42 4.70
N LEU A 563 31.99 -0.14 4.89
CA LEU A 563 31.48 0.36 6.18
C LEU A 563 31.58 -0.70 7.28
N LEU A 564 31.31 -1.97 6.96
CA LEU A 564 31.34 -3.05 7.96
C LEU A 564 32.75 -3.37 8.45
N ASP A 565 33.78 -2.91 7.75
CA ASP A 565 35.19 -3.12 8.12
C ASP A 565 35.68 -2.11 9.17
N ILE A 566 34.83 -1.16 9.56
CA ILE A 566 35.16 -0.08 10.50
C ILE A 566 34.50 -0.34 11.85
N ALA A 567 35.25 -0.10 12.92
CA ALA A 567 34.71 -0.12 14.27
C ALA A 567 33.76 1.08 14.49
N ILE A 568 32.49 0.80 14.77
CA ILE A 568 31.53 1.78 15.25
C ILE A 568 31.43 1.77 16.78
N PRO A 569 31.11 2.90 17.44
CA PRO A 569 31.01 2.98 18.90
C PRO A 569 30.01 1.96 19.47
N VAL A 570 30.31 1.41 20.65
CA VAL A 570 29.44 0.43 21.34
C VAL A 570 28.05 1.00 21.57
N ALA A 571 27.94 2.25 22.03
CA ALA A 571 26.66 2.92 22.23
C ALA A 571 25.79 2.99 20.94
N THR A 572 26.42 3.12 19.77
CA THR A 572 25.71 3.11 18.48
C THR A 572 25.23 1.70 18.11
N GLN A 573 26.01 0.67 18.45
CA GLN A 573 25.59 -0.73 18.27
C GLN A 573 24.41 -1.09 19.18
N GLU A 574 24.43 -0.59 20.42
CA GLU A 574 23.35 -0.74 21.40
C GLU A 574 22.08 -0.02 20.91
N ALA A 575 22.18 1.26 20.52
CA ALA A 575 21.05 2.01 19.98
C ALA A 575 20.47 1.37 18.70
N LEU A 576 21.31 0.77 17.86
CA LEU A 576 20.87 0.03 16.68
C LEU A 576 20.14 -1.27 17.05
N ALA A 577 20.65 -2.01 18.04
CA ALA A 577 19.99 -3.20 18.55
C ALA A 577 18.62 -2.85 19.15
N ASP A 578 18.54 -1.77 19.94
CA ASP A 578 17.29 -1.25 20.51
C ASP A 578 16.31 -0.80 19.43
N TYR A 579 16.80 -0.10 18.39
CA TYR A 579 15.98 0.31 17.25
C TYR A 579 15.36 -0.89 16.52
N TYR A 580 16.15 -1.93 16.23
CA TYR A 580 15.64 -3.16 15.62
C TYR A 580 14.72 -3.94 16.55
N GLN A 581 15.02 -3.98 17.84
CA GLN A 581 14.20 -4.62 18.86
C GLN A 581 12.81 -3.97 18.94
N GLN A 582 12.76 -2.63 18.97
CA GLN A 582 11.50 -1.90 18.97
C GLN A 582 10.72 -2.08 17.67
N ALA A 583 11.40 -2.08 16.51
CA ALA A 583 10.78 -2.38 15.22
C ALA A 583 10.15 -3.78 15.18
N ALA A 584 10.87 -4.79 15.67
CA ALA A 584 10.37 -6.16 15.75
C ALA A 584 9.22 -6.31 16.75
N ARG A 585 9.25 -5.57 17.87
CA ARG A 585 8.17 -5.55 18.87
C ARG A 585 6.90 -4.87 18.35
N SER A 586 7.02 -3.84 17.51
CA SER A 586 5.89 -3.09 16.93
C SER A 586 5.26 -3.77 15.72
N ALA A 587 6.02 -4.52 14.91
CA ALA A 587 5.51 -5.23 13.73
C ALA A 587 4.90 -6.62 14.02
N GLY A 588 5.05 -7.14 15.25
CA GLY A 588 4.64 -8.49 15.65
C GLY A 588 3.13 -8.71 15.83
N ALA A 589 2.30 -8.23 14.90
CA ALA A 589 0.90 -8.61 14.84
C ALA A 589 0.80 -10.13 14.59
N ARG A 590 0.03 -10.84 15.42
CA ARG A 590 -0.24 -12.27 15.24
C ARG A 590 -1.75 -12.45 15.09
N PRO A 591 -2.36 -11.95 14.00
CA PRO A 591 -3.81 -11.92 13.82
C PRO A 591 -4.44 -13.31 13.89
N HIS A 592 -3.78 -14.36 13.38
CA HIS A 592 -4.30 -15.72 13.46
C HIS A 592 -4.24 -16.25 14.90
N PHE A 593 -3.14 -15.97 15.62
CA PHE A 593 -3.01 -16.30 17.04
C PHE A 593 -4.05 -15.58 17.90
N ALA A 594 -4.24 -14.27 17.68
CA ALA A 594 -5.23 -13.48 18.40
C ALA A 594 -6.64 -14.02 18.13
N ALA A 595 -7.02 -14.18 16.87
CA ALA A 595 -8.33 -14.71 16.51
C ALA A 595 -8.58 -16.14 17.04
N GLY A 596 -7.55 -16.98 17.05
CA GLY A 596 -7.61 -18.32 17.66
C GLY A 596 -7.78 -18.27 19.17
N LEU A 597 -7.05 -17.38 19.84
CA LEU A 597 -7.19 -17.15 21.28
C LEU A 597 -8.61 -16.68 21.61
N SER A 598 -9.17 -15.71 20.87
CA SER A 598 -10.55 -15.23 21.06
C SER A 598 -11.59 -16.35 20.90
N ARG A 599 -11.38 -17.28 19.96
CA ARG A 599 -12.26 -18.44 19.79
C ARG A 599 -12.18 -19.38 20.99
N VAL A 600 -10.97 -19.71 21.44
CA VAL A 600 -10.76 -20.58 22.61
C VAL A 600 -11.32 -19.97 23.90
N LEU A 601 -11.13 -18.66 24.13
CA LEU A 601 -11.65 -17.98 25.30
C LEU A 601 -13.19 -17.97 25.31
N ARG A 602 -13.83 -17.62 24.19
CA ARG A 602 -15.30 -17.69 24.05
C ARG A 602 -15.84 -19.10 24.24
N TRP A 603 -15.11 -20.11 23.76
CA TRP A 603 -15.47 -21.50 23.95
C TRP A 603 -15.46 -21.91 25.43
N ILE A 604 -14.45 -21.49 26.19
CA ILE A 604 -14.38 -21.77 27.63
C ILE A 604 -15.50 -21.04 28.39
N ASP A 605 -15.78 -19.79 28.03
CA ASP A 605 -16.85 -18.98 28.65
C ASP A 605 -18.23 -19.61 28.42
N SER A 606 -18.55 -19.99 27.17
CA SER A 606 -19.79 -20.71 26.84
C SER A 606 -19.90 -22.04 27.58
N ALA A 607 -18.78 -22.67 27.92
CA ALA A 607 -18.78 -23.94 28.64
C ALA A 607 -19.12 -23.84 30.12
N MET A 608 -18.96 -22.67 30.72
CA MET A 608 -19.45 -22.41 32.07
C MET A 608 -20.98 -22.35 32.13
N GLU A 609 -21.64 -21.98 31.03
CA GLU A 609 -23.09 -21.81 30.98
C GLU A 609 -23.82 -23.16 30.77
N ASP A 610 -23.25 -24.07 29.99
CA ASP A 610 -23.94 -25.28 29.51
C ASP A 610 -23.39 -26.62 30.07
N ASP A 611 -22.37 -26.60 30.95
CA ASP A 611 -21.79 -27.76 31.67
C ASP A 611 -21.31 -28.94 30.76
N ARG A 612 -21.30 -28.74 29.43
CA ARG A 612 -21.06 -29.79 28.40
C ARG A 612 -20.11 -29.37 27.27
N VAL A 613 -19.80 -28.08 27.13
CA VAL A 613 -19.14 -27.51 25.94
C VAL A 613 -17.62 -27.77 25.92
N VAL A 614 -16.97 -28.11 27.05
CA VAL A 614 -15.50 -28.34 27.16
C VAL A 614 -14.98 -29.59 26.38
N LEU A 615 -15.86 -30.36 25.73
CA LEU A 615 -15.52 -31.64 25.11
C LEU A 615 -15.31 -31.62 23.60
N GLU A 616 -15.56 -30.48 22.94
CA GLU A 616 -15.42 -30.39 21.48
C GLU A 616 -13.96 -30.60 21.04
N SER A 617 -13.77 -31.43 20.00
CA SER A 617 -12.44 -31.77 19.50
C SER A 617 -11.75 -30.60 18.80
N GLU A 618 -12.51 -29.76 18.10
CA GLU A 618 -11.99 -28.69 17.25
C GLU A 618 -11.41 -27.50 18.05
N PRO A 619 -12.13 -26.87 19.01
CA PRO A 619 -11.55 -25.81 19.85
C PRO A 619 -10.38 -26.28 20.73
N TRP A 620 -10.41 -27.55 21.13
CA TRP A 620 -9.28 -28.17 21.83
C TRP A 620 -8.02 -28.27 20.96
N GLU A 621 -8.17 -28.73 19.71
CA GLU A 621 -7.06 -28.79 18.75
C GLU A 621 -6.48 -27.40 18.50
N GLU A 622 -7.33 -26.38 18.46
CA GLU A 622 -6.92 -24.98 18.38
C GLU A 622 -6.13 -24.51 19.62
N LEU A 623 -6.55 -24.84 20.84
CA LEU A 623 -5.77 -24.55 22.06
C LEU A 623 -4.40 -25.24 22.07
N VAL A 624 -4.34 -26.50 21.62
CA VAL A 624 -3.07 -27.22 21.44
C VAL A 624 -2.19 -26.52 20.41
N ALA A 625 -2.79 -26.02 19.33
CA ALA A 625 -2.07 -25.30 18.28
C ALA A 625 -1.54 -23.94 18.75
N LEU A 626 -2.34 -23.15 19.48
CA LEU A 626 -1.90 -21.90 20.10
C LEU A 626 -0.72 -22.13 21.04
N THR A 627 -0.81 -23.16 21.89
CA THR A 627 0.28 -23.52 22.83
C THR A 627 1.56 -23.89 22.09
N ALA A 628 1.45 -24.68 21.02
CA ALA A 628 2.61 -25.09 20.21
C ALA A 628 3.23 -23.91 19.46
N ALA A 629 2.42 -23.09 18.80
CA ALA A 629 2.86 -21.93 18.05
C ALA A 629 3.52 -20.88 18.97
N HIS A 630 2.97 -20.65 20.16
CA HIS A 630 3.58 -19.72 21.11
C HIS A 630 4.86 -20.28 21.74
N GLY A 631 4.93 -21.59 21.98
CA GLY A 631 6.20 -22.23 22.38
C GLY A 631 7.30 -22.07 21.33
N ILE A 632 6.96 -22.16 20.05
CA ILE A 632 7.89 -21.90 18.93
C ILE A 632 8.26 -20.42 18.87
N TRP A 633 7.31 -19.52 19.10
CA TRP A 633 7.54 -18.07 19.17
C TRP A 633 8.62 -17.70 20.20
N LEU A 634 8.67 -18.42 21.33
CA LEU A 634 9.63 -18.19 22.41
C LEU A 634 11.06 -18.69 22.13
N ILE A 635 11.32 -19.36 21.01
CA ILE A 635 12.65 -19.86 20.70
C ILE A 635 13.49 -18.71 20.14
N SER A 636 14.36 -18.13 20.98
CA SER A 636 15.23 -17.00 20.60
C SER A 636 16.53 -17.43 19.93
N ASP A 637 17.14 -18.54 20.38
CA ASP A 637 18.55 -18.86 20.10
C ASP A 637 18.80 -20.27 19.58
N GLY A 638 19.88 -20.41 18.80
CA GLY A 638 20.42 -21.69 18.34
C GLY A 638 20.22 -21.96 16.86
N THR A 639 20.96 -22.94 16.37
CA THR A 639 20.83 -23.47 15.02
C THR A 639 20.18 -24.85 15.07
N THR A 640 19.56 -25.25 13.97
CA THR A 640 19.01 -26.59 13.82
C THR A 640 19.35 -27.12 12.44
N ASP A 641 19.85 -28.36 12.41
CA ASP A 641 20.08 -29.10 11.18
C ASP A 641 18.77 -29.72 10.69
N LEU A 642 18.26 -29.24 9.56
CA LEU A 642 17.02 -29.74 8.95
C LEU A 642 17.14 -31.21 8.53
N ALA A 643 18.34 -31.68 8.18
CA ALA A 643 18.56 -33.09 7.86
C ALA A 643 18.29 -33.97 9.09
N HIS A 644 18.76 -33.54 10.26
CA HIS A 644 18.51 -34.23 11.53
C HIS A 644 17.02 -34.20 11.91
N VAL A 645 16.32 -33.08 11.69
CA VAL A 645 14.88 -32.95 11.95
C VAL A 645 14.08 -33.94 11.09
N LEU A 646 14.38 -34.02 9.79
CA LEU A 646 13.72 -34.93 8.86
C LEU A 646 13.97 -36.41 9.20
N GLU A 647 15.21 -36.79 9.52
CA GLU A 647 15.53 -38.15 9.93
C GLU A 647 14.83 -38.54 11.24
N ARG A 648 14.74 -37.62 12.20
CA ARG A 648 14.05 -37.88 13.47
C ARG A 648 12.55 -38.10 13.27
N TRP A 649 11.92 -37.33 12.37
CA TRP A 649 10.52 -37.52 11.98
C TRP A 649 10.30 -38.84 11.24
N ALA A 650 11.20 -39.22 10.34
CA ALA A 650 11.05 -40.44 9.54
C ALA A 650 11.13 -41.74 10.37
N ARG A 651 11.91 -41.78 11.46
CA ARG A 651 12.10 -42.99 12.30
C ARG A 651 10.80 -43.67 12.78
N PRO A 652 9.85 -42.98 13.44
CA PRO A 652 8.58 -43.59 13.84
C PRO A 652 7.70 -43.94 12.64
N GLU A 653 7.73 -43.14 11.57
CA GLU A 653 6.90 -43.35 10.39
C GLU A 653 7.36 -44.55 9.54
N ARG A 654 8.65 -44.91 9.56
CA ARG A 654 9.19 -46.15 8.96
C ARG A 654 8.54 -47.43 9.48
N ARG A 655 7.86 -47.39 10.64
CA ARG A 655 7.10 -48.53 11.17
C ARG A 655 5.71 -48.67 10.54
N ARG A 656 5.25 -47.65 9.82
CA ARG A 656 3.89 -47.52 9.29
C ARG A 656 3.87 -47.41 7.76
N ALA A 657 4.86 -46.76 7.16
CA ALA A 657 5.02 -46.56 5.73
C ALA A 657 6.49 -46.73 5.29
N ALA A 658 6.72 -46.97 4.00
CA ALA A 658 8.06 -46.93 3.43
C ALA A 658 8.48 -45.47 3.22
N VAL A 659 9.20 -44.91 4.20
CA VAL A 659 9.69 -43.52 4.16
C VAL A 659 11.12 -43.47 3.61
N VAL A 660 11.29 -42.83 2.45
CA VAL A 660 12.60 -42.54 1.84
C VAL A 660 12.96 -41.09 2.10
N VAL A 661 14.06 -40.86 2.81
CA VAL A 661 14.62 -39.52 3.06
C VAL A 661 15.86 -39.35 2.18
N ASN A 662 15.90 -38.29 1.37
CA ASN A 662 17.06 -37.90 0.59
C ASN A 662 17.53 -36.51 1.02
N VAL A 663 18.82 -36.38 1.36
CA VAL A 663 19.44 -35.13 1.82
C VAL A 663 20.60 -34.81 0.88
N GLU A 664 20.51 -33.69 0.17
CA GLU A 664 21.49 -33.32 -0.87
C GLU A 664 22.67 -32.48 -0.33
N GLY A 665 22.70 -32.14 0.97
CA GLY A 665 23.80 -31.43 1.62
C GLY A 665 23.45 -30.92 3.03
N PRO A 666 24.39 -30.25 3.73
CA PRO A 666 24.12 -29.64 5.04
C PRO A 666 23.09 -28.50 4.91
N ALA A 667 22.13 -28.45 5.82
CA ALA A 667 21.04 -27.46 5.81
C ALA A 667 20.77 -26.94 7.23
N GLU A 668 21.54 -25.93 7.63
CA GLU A 668 21.35 -25.27 8.91
C GLU A 668 20.34 -24.12 8.78
N THR A 669 19.42 -24.06 9.72
CA THR A 669 18.46 -22.96 9.87
C THR A 669 18.42 -22.48 11.32
N GLY A 670 17.61 -21.46 11.62
CA GLY A 670 17.38 -21.02 13.00
C GLY A 670 16.58 -22.06 13.79
N ALA A 671 16.84 -22.15 15.10
CA ALA A 671 16.16 -23.13 15.97
C ALA A 671 14.62 -23.01 15.96
N GLN A 672 14.09 -21.78 15.84
CA GLN A 672 12.66 -21.52 15.71
C GLN A 672 12.07 -22.14 14.42
N ALA A 673 12.68 -21.86 13.27
CA ALA A 673 12.32 -22.46 11.99
C ALA A 673 12.40 -23.99 12.02
N GLY A 674 13.45 -24.54 12.63
CA GLY A 674 13.61 -25.98 12.83
C GLY A 674 12.49 -26.59 13.67
N ALA A 675 12.09 -25.93 14.77
CA ALA A 675 10.98 -26.35 15.61
C ALA A 675 9.62 -26.23 14.89
N ALA A 676 9.43 -25.19 14.08
CA ALA A 676 8.25 -25.01 13.24
C ALA A 676 8.12 -26.14 12.21
N VAL A 677 9.19 -26.44 11.48
CA VAL A 677 9.26 -27.56 10.54
C VAL A 677 8.96 -28.88 11.25
N GLN A 678 9.58 -29.12 12.41
CA GLN A 678 9.31 -30.31 13.20
C GLN A 678 7.82 -30.44 13.57
N ARG A 679 7.17 -29.33 13.97
CA ARG A 679 5.75 -29.35 14.34
C ARG A 679 4.86 -29.58 13.13
N ILE A 680 5.13 -28.93 12.00
CA ILE A 680 4.38 -29.16 10.75
C ILE A 680 4.50 -30.63 10.32
N LEU A 681 5.70 -31.21 10.35
CA LEU A 681 5.92 -32.62 10.03
C LEU A 681 5.13 -33.57 10.94
N GLN A 682 4.93 -33.23 12.23
CA GLN A 682 4.11 -34.02 13.14
C GLN A 682 2.62 -34.01 12.79
N GLU A 683 2.13 -32.95 12.18
CA GLU A 683 0.74 -32.82 11.71
C GLU A 683 0.53 -33.48 10.35
N LEU A 684 1.58 -33.55 9.54
CA LEU A 684 1.61 -34.27 8.26
C LEU A 684 1.59 -35.79 8.38
N ARG A 685 1.28 -36.34 9.57
CA ARG A 685 1.12 -37.78 9.79
C ARG A 685 0.09 -38.36 8.81
N PRO A 686 0.44 -39.42 8.05
CA PRO A 686 -0.51 -40.10 7.18
C PRO A 686 -1.59 -40.83 8.00
N LEU A 687 -2.86 -40.68 7.63
CA LEU A 687 -3.96 -41.48 8.14
C LEU A 687 -3.79 -42.91 7.63
N ALA A 688 -3.29 -43.80 8.51
CA ALA A 688 -3.19 -45.25 8.34
C ALA A 688 -2.83 -45.72 6.92
N PRO A 689 -1.54 -45.71 6.54
CA PRO A 689 -1.13 -46.27 5.27
C PRO A 689 -1.25 -47.80 5.30
N GLY A 690 -1.84 -48.38 4.26
CA GLY A 690 -1.57 -49.77 3.93
C GLY A 690 -0.08 -49.95 3.58
N PRO A 691 0.44 -51.19 3.62
CA PRO A 691 1.87 -51.51 3.43
C PRO A 691 2.49 -51.04 2.09
N ASP A 692 1.69 -50.50 1.15
CA ASP A 692 2.10 -50.08 -0.20
C ASP A 692 2.29 -48.56 -0.38
N SER A 693 2.09 -47.72 0.65
CA SER A 693 2.34 -46.27 0.50
C SER A 693 3.82 -45.92 0.68
N ASN A 694 4.44 -45.35 -0.36
CA ASN A 694 5.81 -44.85 -0.31
C ASN A 694 5.81 -43.34 -0.08
N LEU A 695 6.19 -42.90 1.12
CA LEU A 695 6.40 -41.48 1.44
C LEU A 695 7.84 -41.09 1.10
N ARG A 696 8.02 -40.06 0.30
CA ARG A 696 9.32 -39.51 -0.08
C ARG A 696 9.48 -38.12 0.53
N ALA A 697 10.58 -37.92 1.24
CA ALA A 697 11.03 -36.62 1.73
C ALA A 697 12.37 -36.27 1.06
N VAL A 698 12.43 -35.16 0.35
CA VAL A 698 13.66 -34.67 -0.30
C VAL A 698 14.01 -33.30 0.28
N LEU A 699 15.19 -33.18 0.87
CA LEU A 699 15.77 -31.92 1.30
C LEU A 699 16.80 -31.44 0.28
N VAL A 700 16.48 -30.31 -0.34
CA VAL A 700 17.36 -29.58 -1.26
C VAL A 700 17.91 -28.36 -0.51
N PRO A 701 19.19 -28.33 -0.14
CA PRO A 701 19.79 -27.15 0.46
C PRO A 701 19.90 -26.03 -0.56
N GLY A 702 19.66 -24.78 -0.14
CA GLY A 702 19.97 -23.59 -0.92
C GLY A 702 20.53 -22.50 -0.01
N GLY A 703 21.35 -21.60 -0.56
CA GLY A 703 22.02 -20.56 0.22
C GLY A 703 21.04 -19.69 1.02
N PRO A 704 20.14 -18.94 0.35
CA PRO A 704 19.17 -18.09 1.05
C PRO A 704 17.94 -18.85 1.58
N ALA A 705 17.64 -20.05 1.07
CA ALA A 705 16.50 -20.87 1.50
C ALA A 705 16.71 -22.35 1.14
N HIS A 706 16.32 -23.24 2.06
CA HIS A 706 16.24 -24.68 1.89
C HIS A 706 14.82 -25.10 1.49
N GLU A 707 14.70 -26.22 0.79
CA GLU A 707 13.41 -26.74 0.32
C GLU A 707 13.24 -28.20 0.76
N ILE A 708 12.11 -28.51 1.41
CA ILE A 708 11.71 -29.85 1.81
C ILE A 708 10.49 -30.23 1.00
N ARG A 709 10.61 -31.26 0.16
CA ARG A 709 9.51 -31.80 -0.65
C ARG A 709 8.99 -33.10 -0.07
N LEU A 710 7.68 -33.20 0.10
CA LEU A 710 6.99 -34.37 0.65
C LEU A 710 5.94 -34.89 -0.34
N SER A 711 6.10 -36.14 -0.79
CA SER A 711 5.16 -36.77 -1.74
C SER A 711 5.04 -38.29 -1.55
N PRO A 712 3.87 -38.90 -1.81
CA PRO A 712 2.56 -38.29 -2.02
C PRO A 712 1.80 -38.09 -0.68
N LEU A 713 1.03 -37.02 -0.56
CA LEU A 713 0.14 -36.76 0.57
C LEU A 713 -1.32 -36.64 0.09
N GLY A 714 -2.18 -37.55 0.54
CA GLY A 714 -3.58 -37.66 0.06
C GLY A 714 -4.57 -36.64 0.67
N ARG A 715 -4.11 -35.67 1.46
CA ARG A 715 -4.97 -34.64 2.08
C ARG A 715 -4.32 -33.25 2.01
N SER A 716 -5.13 -32.22 1.85
CA SER A 716 -4.68 -30.85 2.09
C SER A 716 -4.65 -30.56 3.58
N VAL A 717 -3.54 -29.96 4.02
CA VAL A 717 -3.24 -29.62 5.43
C VAL A 717 -2.74 -28.18 5.58
N VAL A 718 -2.60 -27.47 4.45
CA VAL A 718 -2.14 -26.07 4.43
C VAL A 718 -3.13 -25.17 5.19
N SER A 719 -4.41 -25.55 5.23
CA SER A 719 -5.46 -24.85 5.97
C SER A 719 -5.65 -25.32 7.42
N ALA A 720 -4.82 -26.23 7.94
CA ALA A 720 -4.95 -26.69 9.31
C ALA A 720 -4.54 -25.57 10.30
N PRO A 721 -5.29 -25.30 11.37
CA PRO A 721 -5.01 -24.20 12.31
C PRO A 721 -3.58 -24.20 12.84
N ILE A 722 -3.04 -25.38 13.13
CA ILE A 722 -1.65 -25.57 13.56
C ILE A 722 -0.62 -25.12 12.53
N VAL A 723 -0.84 -25.38 11.24
CA VAL A 723 0.10 -24.96 10.18
C VAL A 723 0.08 -23.45 10.05
N THR A 724 -1.12 -22.85 10.02
CA THR A 724 -1.29 -21.39 9.97
C THR A 724 -0.63 -20.69 11.16
N LEU A 725 -0.89 -21.15 12.39
CA LEU A 725 -0.36 -20.55 13.61
C LEU A 725 1.16 -20.73 13.75
N VAL A 726 1.70 -21.88 13.32
CA VAL A 726 3.14 -22.15 13.36
C VAL A 726 3.88 -21.33 12.30
N CYS A 727 3.34 -21.20 11.08
CA CYS A 727 3.90 -20.33 10.06
C CYS A 727 3.81 -18.85 10.45
N GLU A 728 2.75 -18.43 11.15
CA GLU A 728 2.69 -17.08 11.72
C GLU A 728 3.74 -16.86 12.83
N ALA A 729 4.04 -17.89 13.63
CA ALA A 729 5.07 -17.82 14.66
C ALA A 729 6.51 -17.86 14.11
N ALA A 730 6.70 -18.49 12.94
CA ALA A 730 7.96 -18.65 12.23
C ALA A 730 7.78 -18.30 10.74
N PRO A 731 7.65 -17.00 10.39
CA PRO A 731 7.39 -16.55 9.02
C PRO A 731 8.48 -16.94 8.01
N GLU A 732 9.66 -17.33 8.50
CA GLU A 732 10.72 -17.93 7.69
C GLU A 732 10.41 -19.34 7.15
N VAL A 733 9.27 -19.93 7.52
CA VAL A 733 8.77 -21.22 7.01
C VAL A 733 7.49 -21.01 6.21
N VAL A 734 7.57 -21.22 4.90
CA VAL A 734 6.43 -21.15 3.97
C VAL A 734 6.04 -22.55 3.53
N VAL A 735 4.75 -22.86 3.56
CA VAL A 735 4.20 -24.15 3.12
C VAL A 735 3.37 -23.94 1.87
N GLU A 736 3.73 -24.65 0.81
CA GLU A 736 3.01 -24.67 -0.46
C GLU A 736 2.53 -26.10 -0.78
N GLN A 737 1.44 -26.21 -1.55
CA GLN A 737 0.93 -27.51 -2.02
C GLN A 737 0.67 -27.43 -3.53
N HIS A 738 1.30 -28.34 -4.29
CA HIS A 738 1.18 -28.43 -5.74
C HIS A 738 1.00 -29.90 -6.13
N ASP A 739 -0.04 -30.23 -6.91
CA ASP A 739 -0.26 -31.58 -7.49
C ASP A 739 -0.13 -32.78 -6.51
N GLY A 740 -0.49 -32.60 -5.23
CA GLY A 740 -0.41 -33.64 -4.18
C GLY A 740 0.96 -33.78 -3.50
N GLU A 741 1.90 -32.90 -3.84
CA GLU A 741 3.18 -32.68 -3.16
C GLU A 741 3.08 -31.47 -2.22
N ILE A 742 3.69 -31.59 -1.03
CA ILE A 742 3.84 -30.46 -0.10
C ILE A 742 5.30 -30.00 -0.12
N ILE A 743 5.48 -28.70 -0.29
CA ILE A 743 6.79 -28.05 -0.35
C ILE A 743 6.90 -27.11 0.85
N LEU A 744 7.82 -27.39 1.77
CA LEU A 744 8.21 -26.45 2.82
C LEU A 744 9.47 -25.70 2.37
N ARG A 745 9.36 -24.38 2.29
CA ARG A 745 10.50 -23.48 2.03
C ARG A 745 10.91 -22.87 3.36
N VAL A 746 12.17 -23.07 3.73
CA VAL A 746 12.71 -22.69 5.03
C VAL A 746 13.90 -21.76 4.80
N ALA A 747 13.93 -20.58 5.42
CA ALA A 747 15.08 -19.68 5.28
C ALA A 747 16.38 -20.36 5.77
N GLY A 748 17.47 -20.15 5.04
CA GLY A 748 18.80 -20.61 5.45
C GLY A 748 19.41 -19.72 6.53
N GLN A 749 20.54 -20.15 7.09
CA GLN A 749 21.38 -19.29 7.93
C GLN A 749 21.84 -18.04 7.15
N GLY A 750 22.04 -16.94 7.89
CA GLY A 750 22.68 -15.73 7.37
C GLY A 750 24.11 -15.98 6.89
N PRO A 751 24.81 -14.94 6.39
CA PRO A 751 26.17 -15.09 5.87
C PRO A 751 27.14 -15.71 6.90
N ALA A 752 28.14 -16.45 6.40
CA ALA A 752 29.05 -17.29 7.22
C ALA A 752 29.97 -16.52 8.18
N GLU A 753 30.13 -15.20 8.02
CA GLU A 753 30.85 -14.31 8.93
C GLU A 753 29.87 -13.25 9.49
N SER A 754 29.72 -13.21 10.81
CA SER A 754 28.81 -12.26 11.48
C SER A 754 29.40 -10.84 11.52
N SER A 755 28.58 -9.83 11.25
CA SER A 755 28.95 -8.41 11.32
C SER A 755 28.19 -7.70 12.43
N TRP A 756 28.68 -6.56 12.95
CA TRP A 756 27.99 -5.79 14.00
C TRP A 756 26.55 -5.43 13.65
N LEU A 757 26.25 -5.27 12.36
CA LEU A 757 24.92 -4.96 11.81
C LEU A 757 23.99 -6.16 11.91
N TRP A 758 24.52 -7.33 11.55
CA TRP A 758 23.82 -8.61 11.68
C TRP A 758 23.61 -8.99 13.15
N ASP A 759 24.63 -8.78 13.98
CA ASP A 759 24.59 -9.04 15.41
C ASP A 759 23.58 -8.14 16.12
N ALA A 760 23.45 -6.86 15.74
CA ALA A 760 22.42 -5.97 16.27
C ALA A 760 21.02 -6.44 15.87
N ALA A 761 20.83 -6.89 14.63
CA ALA A 761 19.54 -7.38 14.14
C ALA A 761 19.14 -8.73 14.77
N ILE A 762 20.08 -9.63 15.04
CA ILE A 762 19.80 -10.90 15.73
C ILE A 762 19.54 -10.66 17.23
N ARG A 763 20.30 -9.76 17.87
CA ARG A 763 20.09 -9.36 19.28
C ARG A 763 18.74 -8.72 19.56
N SER A 764 18.02 -8.28 18.52
CA SER A 764 16.63 -7.79 18.63
C SER A 764 15.63 -8.84 19.14
N ARG A 765 16.01 -10.12 19.14
CA ARG A 765 15.19 -11.24 19.63
C ARG A 765 15.19 -11.29 21.15
N VAL A 766 14.27 -10.57 21.77
CA VAL A 766 13.99 -10.73 23.20
C VAL A 766 12.57 -11.27 23.37
N THR A 767 12.49 -12.54 23.74
CA THR A 767 11.36 -13.07 24.51
C THR A 767 11.22 -12.25 25.77
N ASP A 768 10.12 -11.52 25.86
CA ASP A 768 9.76 -10.74 27.05
C ASP A 768 9.22 -11.69 28.13
N GLU A 769 9.35 -11.35 29.42
CA GLU A 769 8.75 -12.11 30.52
C GLU A 769 7.24 -12.27 30.33
N TYR A 770 6.59 -11.29 29.67
CA TYR A 770 5.18 -11.38 29.28
C TYR A 770 4.90 -12.54 28.32
N ASP A 771 5.75 -12.76 27.30
CA ASP A 771 5.58 -13.88 26.37
C ASP A 771 5.79 -15.22 27.08
N VAL A 772 6.73 -15.27 28.03
CA VAL A 772 6.98 -16.47 28.85
C VAL A 772 5.79 -16.80 29.75
N GLU A 773 5.22 -15.78 30.39
CA GLU A 773 4.07 -15.92 31.27
C GLU A 773 2.79 -16.26 30.49
N LEU A 774 2.59 -15.70 29.29
CA LEU A 774 1.51 -16.11 28.39
C LEU A 774 1.62 -17.58 27.98
N ALA A 775 2.83 -18.06 27.67
CA ALA A 775 3.05 -19.47 27.39
C ALA A 775 2.74 -20.36 28.60
N ARG A 776 3.07 -19.90 29.81
CA ARG A 776 2.71 -20.60 31.05
C ARG A 776 1.19 -20.69 31.20
N LEU A 777 0.46 -19.59 31.01
CA LEU A 777 -1.01 -19.56 31.12
C LEU A 777 -1.68 -20.43 30.05
N LEU A 778 -1.24 -20.39 28.79
CA LEU A 778 -1.75 -21.26 27.74
C LEU A 778 -1.50 -22.74 28.04
N HIS A 779 -0.31 -23.04 28.56
CA HIS A 779 0.04 -24.39 28.97
C HIS A 779 -0.83 -24.89 30.13
N ASP A 780 -1.03 -24.06 31.15
CA ASP A 780 -1.87 -24.39 32.31
C ASP A 780 -3.34 -24.54 31.90
N LEU A 781 -3.85 -23.65 31.05
CA LEU A 781 -5.19 -23.76 30.49
C LEU A 781 -5.40 -25.08 29.75
N LYS A 782 -4.47 -25.42 28.84
CA LYS A 782 -4.46 -26.70 28.14
C LYS A 782 -4.46 -27.89 29.11
N ASN A 783 -3.71 -27.83 30.19
CA ASN A 783 -3.68 -28.90 31.19
C ASN A 783 -5.00 -29.05 31.93
N GLN A 784 -5.63 -27.94 32.34
CA GLN A 784 -6.94 -27.98 33.00
C GLN A 784 -8.00 -28.59 32.08
N VAL A 785 -8.06 -28.15 30.82
CA VAL A 785 -8.98 -28.72 29.81
C VAL A 785 -8.68 -30.21 29.57
N THR A 786 -7.41 -30.62 29.52
CA THR A 786 -7.03 -32.05 29.40
C THR A 786 -7.52 -32.86 30.61
N GLY A 787 -7.34 -32.32 31.81
CA GLY A 787 -7.79 -32.95 33.06
C GLY A 787 -9.29 -33.18 33.06
N ALA A 788 -10.08 -32.17 32.70
CA ALA A 788 -11.54 -32.29 32.56
C ALA A 788 -11.93 -33.40 31.57
N ARG A 789 -11.29 -33.44 30.39
CA ARG A 789 -11.56 -34.48 29.37
C ARG A 789 -11.21 -35.88 29.86
N LEU A 790 -10.09 -36.04 30.58
CA LEU A 790 -9.67 -37.34 31.11
C LEU A 790 -10.60 -37.83 32.22
N ALA A 791 -11.02 -36.94 33.12
CA ALA A 791 -11.99 -37.24 34.17
C ALA A 791 -13.31 -37.74 33.56
N LEU A 792 -13.84 -37.03 32.55
CA LEU A 792 -15.09 -37.40 31.86
C LEU A 792 -14.98 -38.65 30.99
N SER A 793 -13.79 -38.97 30.48
CA SER A 793 -13.55 -40.17 29.66
C SER A 793 -13.24 -41.42 30.47
N ARG A 794 -13.14 -41.31 31.80
CA ARG A 794 -12.79 -42.43 32.67
C ARG A 794 -13.94 -43.46 32.70
N PRO A 795 -13.66 -44.76 32.49
CA PRO A 795 -14.68 -45.80 32.66
C PRO A 795 -15.09 -45.89 34.14
N THR A 796 -16.37 -45.72 34.43
CA THR A 796 -16.93 -45.81 35.79
C THR A 796 -17.87 -47.02 35.87
N ALA A 797 -17.76 -47.80 36.94
CA ALA A 797 -18.58 -49.00 37.16
C ALA A 797 -19.78 -48.70 38.06
N THR A 798 -19.70 -47.65 38.86
CA THR A 798 -20.73 -47.26 39.83
C THR A 798 -21.17 -45.81 39.65
N ARG A 799 -22.40 -45.51 40.09
CA ARG A 799 -22.96 -44.15 40.08
C ARG A 799 -22.17 -43.17 40.98
N THR A 800 -21.49 -43.68 42.01
CA THR A 800 -20.63 -42.86 42.87
C THR A 800 -19.35 -42.45 42.14
N GLU A 801 -18.68 -43.40 41.48
CA GLU A 801 -17.50 -43.12 40.65
C GLU A 801 -17.81 -42.15 39.51
N GLN A 802 -19.01 -42.24 38.91
CA GLN A 802 -19.45 -41.26 37.91
C GLN A 802 -19.55 -39.85 38.48
N ARG A 803 -20.16 -39.69 39.66
CA ARG A 803 -20.30 -38.37 40.30
C ARG A 803 -18.97 -37.80 40.76
N GLU A 804 -18.03 -38.65 41.18
CA GLU A 804 -16.66 -38.23 41.51
C GLU A 804 -15.92 -37.74 40.27
N ALA A 805 -16.06 -38.43 39.14
CA ALA A 805 -15.51 -38.01 37.86
C ALA A 805 -16.12 -36.69 37.37
N ASP A 806 -17.44 -36.51 37.48
CA ASP A 806 -18.13 -35.26 37.12
C ASP A 806 -17.66 -34.09 38.00
N LEU A 807 -17.48 -34.31 39.31
CA LEU A 807 -16.98 -33.29 40.24
C LEU A 807 -15.52 -32.90 39.95
N ASP A 808 -14.69 -33.88 39.62
CA ASP A 808 -13.28 -33.64 39.24
C ASP A 808 -13.18 -32.84 37.95
N ALA A 809 -14.04 -33.16 36.97
CA ALA A 809 -14.15 -32.40 35.72
C ALA A 809 -14.60 -30.95 35.97
N SER A 810 -15.63 -30.74 36.80
CA SER A 810 -16.11 -29.40 37.15
C SER A 810 -15.02 -28.52 37.78
N ARG A 811 -14.20 -29.07 38.69
CA ARG A 811 -13.06 -28.33 39.28
C ARG A 811 -12.02 -27.90 38.25
N HIS A 812 -11.75 -28.76 37.27
CA HIS A 812 -10.85 -28.44 36.18
C HIS A 812 -11.42 -27.35 35.27
N ILE A 813 -12.73 -27.35 35.03
CA ILE A 813 -13.42 -26.31 34.24
C ILE A 813 -13.38 -24.96 34.97
N ASP A 814 -13.67 -24.93 36.28
CA ASP A 814 -13.57 -23.71 37.09
C ASP A 814 -12.17 -23.10 37.06
N SER A 815 -11.15 -23.97 37.14
CA SER A 815 -9.75 -23.56 37.05
C SER A 815 -9.38 -23.04 35.66
N ALA A 816 -9.90 -23.68 34.60
CA ALA A 816 -9.73 -23.23 33.22
C ALA A 816 -10.36 -21.86 32.98
N ALA A 817 -11.56 -21.62 33.50
CA ALA A 817 -12.24 -20.33 33.42
C ALA A 817 -11.46 -19.22 34.12
N ALA A 818 -10.92 -19.50 35.31
CA ALA A 818 -10.08 -18.55 36.04
C ALA A 818 -8.81 -18.16 35.27
N ILE A 819 -8.22 -19.09 34.52
CA ILE A 819 -7.07 -18.82 33.64
C ILE A 819 -7.52 -18.07 32.38
N ALA A 820 -8.64 -18.45 31.78
CA ALA A 820 -9.20 -17.78 30.60
C ALA A 820 -9.48 -16.30 30.87
N ALA A 821 -10.05 -15.98 32.04
CA ALA A 821 -10.26 -14.59 32.47
C ALA A 821 -8.96 -13.79 32.58
N GLN A 822 -7.82 -14.43 32.87
CA GLN A 822 -6.50 -13.77 32.89
C GLN A 822 -5.93 -13.53 31.48
N LEU A 823 -6.40 -14.30 30.49
CA LEU A 823 -5.92 -14.24 29.10
C LEU A 823 -6.71 -13.24 28.23
N VAL A 824 -7.89 -12.80 28.66
CA VAL A 824 -8.71 -11.79 27.95
C VAL A 824 -7.92 -10.50 27.71
N ASP A 825 -7.15 -10.04 28.70
CA ASP A 825 -6.32 -8.84 28.58
C ASP A 825 -5.12 -9.02 27.62
N ALA A 826 -4.74 -10.27 27.31
CA ALA A 826 -3.65 -10.58 26.37
C ALA A 826 -4.11 -10.52 24.90
N GLU A 827 -5.41 -10.55 24.62
CA GLU A 827 -5.97 -10.53 23.27
C GLU A 827 -5.68 -9.20 22.55
N LEU A 828 -5.87 -8.07 23.25
CA LEU A 828 -5.58 -6.72 22.77
C LEU A 828 -4.11 -6.50 22.39
N LEU A 829 -3.20 -7.30 22.95
CA LEU A 829 -1.77 -7.20 22.69
C LEU A 829 -1.38 -7.76 21.32
N TYR A 830 -1.96 -8.87 20.88
CA TYR A 830 -1.55 -9.58 19.65
C TYR A 830 -2.39 -9.26 18.41
N ASN A 831 -3.53 -8.60 18.59
CA ASN A 831 -4.10 -7.83 17.50
C ASN A 831 -3.07 -6.79 17.06
N ALA A 832 -2.97 -6.55 15.75
CA ALA A 832 -2.23 -5.38 15.28
C ALA A 832 -2.82 -4.20 16.05
N ALA A 833 -2.06 -3.59 16.96
CA ALA A 833 -2.47 -2.35 17.59
C ALA A 833 -2.69 -1.40 16.41
N GLU A 834 -3.95 -1.22 16.01
CA GLU A 834 -4.27 -0.46 14.82
C GLU A 834 -3.64 0.91 14.99
N ALA A 835 -2.91 1.35 13.97
CA ALA A 835 -2.49 2.72 13.87
C ALA A 835 -3.75 3.58 13.72
N GLY A 836 -4.41 3.85 14.84
CA GLY A 836 -5.58 4.68 14.95
C GLY A 836 -5.19 6.05 15.49
N THR A 837 -5.97 7.05 15.13
CA THR A 837 -5.87 8.37 15.76
C THR A 837 -7.06 8.61 16.66
N CYS A 838 -6.84 9.14 17.84
CA CYS A 838 -7.88 9.52 18.77
C CYS A 838 -7.79 11.02 19.06
N GLU A 839 -8.93 11.71 19.09
CA GLU A 839 -8.97 13.06 19.63
C GLU A 839 -9.04 12.96 21.16
N LEU A 840 -7.91 13.23 21.82
CA LEU A 840 -7.71 12.93 23.25
C LEU A 840 -8.70 13.67 24.15
N GLY A 841 -9.04 14.92 23.84
CA GLY A 841 -9.93 15.73 24.67
C GLY A 841 -11.37 15.19 24.70
N SER A 842 -11.89 14.77 23.55
CA SER A 842 -13.23 14.18 23.42
C SER A 842 -13.29 12.79 24.02
N PHE A 843 -12.24 11.99 23.84
CA PHE A 843 -12.13 10.67 24.46
C PHE A 843 -12.13 10.74 25.98
N LEU A 844 -11.27 11.58 26.58
CA LEU A 844 -11.17 11.67 28.05
C LEU A 844 -12.45 12.20 28.69
N ARG A 845 -13.21 13.07 28.02
CA ARG A 845 -14.56 13.49 28.45
C ARG A 845 -15.53 12.32 28.51
N GLY A 846 -15.61 11.54 27.43
CA GLY A 846 -16.47 10.36 27.36
C GLY A 846 -16.08 9.32 28.41
N TYR A 847 -14.78 9.01 28.48
CA TYR A 847 -14.23 8.04 29.43
C TYR A 847 -14.47 8.45 30.90
N SER A 848 -14.25 9.73 31.24
CA SER A 848 -14.52 10.24 32.60
C SER A 848 -16.01 10.12 32.96
N SER A 849 -16.90 10.38 32.00
CA SER A 849 -18.35 10.23 32.19
C SER A 849 -18.72 8.76 32.43
N ASP A 850 -18.12 7.83 31.69
CA ASP A 850 -18.31 6.39 31.87
C ASP A 850 -17.80 5.91 33.24
N LEU A 851 -16.68 6.45 33.72
CA LEU A 851 -16.12 6.10 35.03
C LEU A 851 -17.00 6.57 36.18
N ILE A 852 -17.51 7.80 36.12
CA ILE A 852 -18.42 8.35 37.14
C ILE A 852 -19.65 7.45 37.34
N ASN A 853 -20.13 6.79 36.27
CA ASN A 853 -21.28 5.90 36.34
C ASN A 853 -20.97 4.48 36.82
N ARG A 854 -19.70 4.03 36.73
CA ARG A 854 -19.29 2.65 37.01
C ARG A 854 -18.53 2.48 38.33
N LEU A 855 -17.88 3.53 38.82
CA LEU A 855 -17.09 3.50 40.05
C LEU A 855 -17.95 3.62 41.32
N PRO A 856 -17.49 3.10 42.47
CA PRO A 856 -18.15 3.30 43.76
C PRO A 856 -18.40 4.78 44.08
N PRO A 857 -19.50 5.13 44.78
CA PRO A 857 -19.87 6.53 45.06
C PRO A 857 -18.82 7.34 45.85
N GLY A 858 -17.90 6.66 46.55
CA GLY A 858 -16.82 7.30 47.29
C GLY A 858 -15.60 7.68 46.43
N ILE A 859 -15.52 7.22 45.17
CA ILE A 859 -14.40 7.54 44.28
C ILE A 859 -14.77 8.71 43.36
N ARG A 860 -14.08 9.83 43.48
CA ARG A 860 -14.27 11.02 42.64
C ARG A 860 -13.40 10.96 41.39
N VAL A 861 -13.95 11.36 40.24
CA VAL A 861 -13.20 11.46 38.98
C VAL A 861 -13.09 12.94 38.59
N VAL A 862 -11.87 13.42 38.37
CA VAL A 862 -11.59 14.79 37.91
C VAL A 862 -11.20 14.75 36.42
N PRO A 863 -12.03 15.29 35.52
CA PRO A 863 -11.76 15.31 34.09
C PRO A 863 -10.70 16.37 33.71
N PRO A 864 -9.98 16.19 32.59
CA PRO A 864 -8.95 17.13 32.15
C PRO A 864 -9.53 18.39 31.49
N VAL A 865 -8.68 19.40 31.30
CA VAL A 865 -8.98 20.58 30.48
C VAL A 865 -8.99 20.21 28.99
N THR A 866 -10.03 20.64 28.27
CA THR A 866 -10.40 20.11 26.94
C THR A 866 -9.75 20.82 25.76
N THR A 867 -8.42 20.71 25.64
CA THR A 867 -7.67 21.20 24.47
C THR A 867 -7.64 20.13 23.37
N LEU A 868 -8.10 20.43 22.15
CA LEU A 868 -8.12 19.42 21.09
C LEU A 868 -6.69 18.93 20.78
N ALA A 869 -6.48 17.62 20.82
CA ALA A 869 -5.16 17.02 20.65
C ALA A 869 -5.30 15.66 19.92
N PRO A 870 -5.09 15.62 18.59
CA PRO A 870 -5.14 14.37 17.84
C PRO A 870 -3.87 13.56 18.13
N VAL A 871 -4.02 12.42 18.79
CA VAL A 871 -2.92 11.51 19.13
C VAL A 871 -2.96 10.27 18.25
N ALA A 872 -1.79 9.74 17.88
CA ALA A 872 -1.61 8.55 17.05
C ALA A 872 -1.75 7.23 17.86
N VAL A 873 -2.81 7.14 18.67
CA VAL A 873 -3.22 5.93 19.40
C VAL A 873 -4.73 5.76 19.27
N SER A 874 -5.23 4.53 19.07
CA SER A 874 -6.68 4.27 18.99
C SER A 874 -7.38 4.43 20.35
N ALA A 875 -8.67 4.77 20.31
CA ALA A 875 -9.47 4.94 21.53
C ALA A 875 -9.57 3.65 22.36
N GLU A 876 -9.57 2.47 21.71
CA GLU A 876 -9.64 1.16 22.38
C GLU A 876 -8.38 0.84 23.16
N VAL A 877 -7.22 1.05 22.53
CA VAL A 877 -5.90 0.85 23.14
C VAL A 877 -5.70 1.82 24.31
N LEU A 878 -6.08 3.08 24.14
CA LEU A 878 -6.04 4.07 25.22
C LEU A 878 -7.02 3.71 26.36
N ARG A 879 -8.24 3.28 26.05
CA ARG A 879 -9.22 2.83 27.05
C ARG A 879 -8.71 1.62 27.84
N GLY A 880 -8.17 0.60 27.17
CA GLY A 880 -7.61 -0.58 27.83
C GLY A 880 -6.46 -0.25 28.78
N ALA A 881 -5.62 0.73 28.43
CA ALA A 881 -4.57 1.21 29.33
C ALA A 881 -5.14 1.94 30.54
N LEU A 882 -6.08 2.87 30.33
CA LEU A 882 -6.69 3.62 31.41
C LEU A 882 -7.54 2.74 32.33
N ASP A 883 -8.29 1.76 31.81
CA ASP A 883 -9.10 0.84 32.62
C ASP A 883 -8.19 0.00 33.55
N ASN A 884 -7.00 -0.41 33.06
CA ASN A 884 -6.00 -1.09 33.87
C ASN A 884 -5.40 -0.20 34.98
N LEU A 885 -5.08 1.07 34.66
CA LEU A 885 -4.59 2.01 35.67
C LEU A 885 -5.66 2.32 36.72
N VAL A 886 -6.91 2.55 36.28
CA VAL A 886 -8.05 2.83 37.16
C VAL A 886 -8.37 1.64 38.05
N LYS A 887 -8.41 0.42 37.52
CA LYS A 887 -8.62 -0.79 38.31
C LYS A 887 -7.57 -0.93 39.42
N ASN A 888 -6.29 -0.72 39.08
CA ASN A 888 -5.21 -0.76 40.05
C ASN A 888 -5.34 0.35 41.11
N ALA A 889 -5.72 1.57 40.71
CA ALA A 889 -5.96 2.68 41.64
C ALA A 889 -7.12 2.39 42.59
N VAL A 890 -8.26 1.91 42.09
CA VAL A 890 -9.45 1.57 42.87
C VAL A 890 -9.14 0.46 43.89
N GLU A 891 -8.45 -0.61 43.46
CA GLU A 891 -8.04 -1.69 44.36
C GLU A 891 -7.11 -1.20 45.48
N ALA A 892 -6.27 -0.20 45.22
CA ALA A 892 -5.35 0.36 46.18
C ALA A 892 -6.00 1.38 47.14
N MET A 893 -6.98 2.15 46.66
CA MET A 893 -7.70 3.16 47.44
C MET A 893 -8.84 2.55 48.29
N GLY A 894 -9.42 1.42 47.86
CA GLY A 894 -10.63 0.87 48.47
C GLY A 894 -11.88 1.64 48.04
N ASP A 895 -12.77 1.94 48.98
CA ASP A 895 -14.10 2.52 48.68
C ASP A 895 -14.13 4.06 48.60
N ASP A 896 -13.02 4.77 48.91
CA ASP A 896 -12.94 6.25 48.97
C ASP A 896 -11.63 6.76 48.34
N GLY A 897 -11.70 7.84 47.56
CA GLY A 897 -10.52 8.42 46.90
C GLY A 897 -10.83 9.31 45.69
N GLN A 898 -9.80 9.71 44.96
CA GLN A 898 -9.91 10.52 43.76
C GLN A 898 -8.95 10.04 42.66
N ILE A 899 -9.44 10.06 41.41
CA ILE A 899 -8.64 9.84 40.19
C ILE A 899 -8.72 11.10 39.32
N GLU A 900 -7.58 11.60 38.87
CA GLU A 900 -7.45 12.82 38.08
C GLU A 900 -6.69 12.56 36.78
N PHE A 901 -7.18 13.16 35.69
CA PHE A 901 -6.55 13.15 34.39
C PHE A 901 -6.12 14.56 34.00
N GLU A 902 -4.89 14.74 33.53
CA GLU A 902 -4.37 16.02 33.02
C GLU A 902 -3.51 15.76 31.78
N TYR A 903 -3.53 16.62 30.76
CA TYR A 903 -2.58 16.47 29.66
C TYR A 903 -2.05 17.80 29.12
N THR A 904 -0.82 17.76 28.60
CA THR A 904 -0.10 18.92 28.05
C THR A 904 0.43 18.63 26.64
N LEU A 905 0.29 19.59 25.73
CA LEU A 905 0.87 19.53 24.39
C LEU A 905 2.33 20.02 24.39
N VAL A 906 3.23 19.29 23.75
CA VAL A 906 4.63 19.69 23.56
C VAL A 906 4.91 19.86 22.06
N GLU A 907 4.64 21.05 21.54
CA GLU A 907 4.65 21.34 20.09
C GLU A 907 6.00 21.07 19.40
N GLY A 908 7.12 21.30 20.09
CA GLY A 908 8.48 21.13 19.52
C GLY A 908 8.87 19.67 19.24
N ASP A 909 8.28 18.72 19.99
CA ASP A 909 8.64 17.30 19.93
C ASP A 909 7.54 16.44 19.29
N GLY A 910 6.39 17.04 18.93
CA GLY A 910 5.27 16.34 18.31
C GLY A 910 4.60 15.33 19.24
N VAL A 911 4.50 15.62 20.55
CA VAL A 911 3.96 14.69 21.55
C VAL A 911 2.97 15.35 22.52
N VAL A 912 2.11 14.53 23.11
CA VAL A 912 1.19 14.86 24.19
C VAL A 912 1.57 14.07 25.42
N LEU A 913 1.65 14.73 26.57
CA LEU A 913 1.92 14.12 27.86
C LEU A 913 0.62 14.04 28.65
N LEU A 914 0.06 12.84 28.82
CA LEU A 914 -1.12 12.55 29.62
C LEU A 914 -0.68 12.04 31.00
N GLU A 915 -1.02 12.76 32.04
CA GLU A 915 -0.82 12.37 33.43
C GLU A 915 -2.12 11.80 34.03
N VAL A 916 -2.00 10.66 34.72
CA VAL A 916 -3.08 10.01 35.47
C VAL A 916 -2.65 9.93 36.93
N ARG A 917 -3.40 10.57 37.83
CA ARG A 917 -3.10 10.63 39.27
C ARG A 917 -4.21 9.98 40.08
N ASP A 918 -3.85 9.32 41.18
CA ASP A 918 -4.78 8.79 42.18
C ASP A 918 -4.38 9.23 43.59
N THR A 919 -5.29 9.09 44.57
CA THR A 919 -5.02 9.43 45.99
C THR A 919 -4.66 8.21 46.85
N GLY A 920 -4.25 7.10 46.24
CA GLY A 920 -3.83 5.89 46.93
C GLY A 920 -2.44 6.01 47.59
N PRO A 921 -1.90 4.89 48.10
CA PRO A 921 -0.59 4.89 48.79
C PRO A 921 0.61 5.12 47.86
N GLY A 922 0.40 5.16 46.53
CA GLY A 922 1.46 5.26 45.54
C GLY A 922 2.21 3.95 45.30
N LEU A 923 3.09 3.95 44.29
CA LEU A 923 3.96 2.81 43.98
C LEU A 923 5.24 2.86 44.83
N PRO A 924 5.65 1.74 45.45
CA PRO A 924 6.94 1.64 46.15
C PRO A 924 8.14 1.96 45.23
N ASP A 925 9.20 2.54 45.80
CA ASP A 925 10.39 3.00 45.07
C ASP A 925 11.16 1.87 44.35
N ASP A 926 11.13 0.67 44.89
CA ASP A 926 11.68 -0.56 44.30
C ASP A 926 10.86 -1.02 43.09
N VAL A 927 9.53 -0.94 43.17
CA VAL A 927 8.62 -1.23 42.05
C VAL A 927 8.78 -0.20 40.93
N ILE A 928 8.89 1.09 41.25
CA ILE A 928 9.15 2.15 40.26
C ILE A 928 10.49 1.93 39.56
N SER A 929 11.52 1.57 40.33
CA SER A 929 12.86 1.30 39.78
C SER A 929 12.86 0.07 38.87
N ALA A 930 12.15 -1.00 39.25
CA ALA A 930 11.99 -2.20 38.42
C ALA A 930 11.25 -1.90 37.11
N LEU A 931 10.10 -1.23 37.18
CA LEU A 931 9.31 -0.86 36.00
C LEU A 931 10.03 0.09 35.04
N ARG A 932 10.90 0.98 35.55
CA ARG A 932 11.73 1.87 34.72
C ARG A 932 12.91 1.15 34.07
N ALA A 933 13.40 0.08 34.70
CA ALA A 933 14.49 -0.74 34.18
C ALA A 933 13.98 -1.88 33.29
N ASP A 934 12.69 -1.89 32.93
CA ASP A 934 12.02 -3.01 32.24
C ASP A 934 12.27 -4.36 32.94
N GLY A 935 12.44 -4.32 34.27
CA GLY A 935 12.70 -5.48 35.12
C GLY A 935 11.46 -5.94 35.88
N PRO A 936 11.51 -7.14 36.48
CA PRO A 936 10.36 -7.73 37.16
C PRO A 936 9.93 -6.89 38.36
N ALA A 937 8.69 -6.39 38.32
CA ALA A 937 8.06 -5.72 39.45
C ALA A 937 7.45 -6.77 40.39
N PRO A 938 7.85 -6.84 41.67
CA PRO A 938 7.27 -7.80 42.61
C PRO A 938 5.77 -7.50 42.82
N SER A 939 4.90 -8.45 42.44
CA SER A 939 3.46 -8.38 42.74
C SER A 939 3.23 -8.75 44.21
N SER A 940 2.65 -7.83 44.98
CA SER A 940 2.32 -8.02 46.40
C SER A 940 0.97 -8.72 46.64
N LYS A 941 0.26 -9.15 45.59
CA LYS A 941 -1.14 -9.63 45.65
C LYS A 941 -1.22 -11.18 45.63
N ARG A 942 -2.01 -11.78 46.54
CA ARG A 942 -2.26 -13.24 46.62
C ARG A 942 -2.94 -13.86 45.37
N HIS A 943 -3.55 -13.04 44.50
CA HIS A 943 -4.24 -13.46 43.27
C HIS A 943 -3.94 -12.53 42.07
N GLY A 944 -2.89 -11.70 42.12
CA GLY A 944 -2.54 -10.79 41.03
C GLY A 944 -1.67 -11.48 39.97
N SER A 945 -2.08 -11.44 38.70
CA SER A 945 -1.44 -12.18 37.59
C SER A 945 -0.05 -11.70 37.18
N GLY A 946 0.44 -10.57 37.70
CA GLY A 946 1.73 -9.98 37.29
C GLY A 946 1.76 -9.43 35.85
N LEU A 947 0.75 -9.71 35.02
CA LEU A 947 0.68 -9.37 33.60
C LEU A 947 0.10 -7.99 33.29
N GLY A 948 -0.68 -7.38 34.20
CA GLY A 948 -1.51 -6.21 33.89
C GLY A 948 -0.71 -4.96 33.50
N LEU A 949 0.14 -4.44 34.38
CA LEU A 949 0.92 -3.21 34.11
C LEU A 949 2.00 -3.40 33.03
N PRO A 950 2.82 -4.47 33.05
CA PRO A 950 3.79 -4.73 31.97
C PRO A 950 3.11 -4.93 30.61
N GLY A 951 1.96 -5.62 30.58
CA GLY A 951 1.17 -5.81 29.36
C GLY A 951 0.67 -4.49 28.78
N VAL A 952 0.14 -3.60 29.62
CA VAL A 952 -0.32 -2.27 29.17
C VAL A 952 0.83 -1.40 28.69
N MET A 953 1.96 -1.39 29.38
CA MET A 953 3.17 -0.67 28.92
C MET A 953 3.62 -1.18 27.55
N ARG A 954 3.59 -2.50 27.34
CA ARG A 954 3.92 -3.13 26.06
C ARG A 954 2.93 -2.76 24.95
N MET A 955 1.64 -2.74 25.26
CA MET A 955 0.59 -2.33 24.32
C MET A 955 0.77 -0.86 23.91
N MET A 956 1.02 0.04 24.87
CA MET A 956 1.31 1.45 24.60
C MET A 956 2.55 1.63 23.69
N ARG A 957 3.63 0.88 23.96
CA ARG A 957 4.84 0.87 23.13
C ARG A 957 4.59 0.37 21.70
N ARG A 958 3.75 -0.66 21.53
CA ARG A 958 3.32 -1.13 20.19
C ARG A 958 2.55 -0.06 19.42
N ALA A 959 1.75 0.74 20.12
CA ALA A 959 1.04 1.89 19.56
C ALA A 959 1.93 3.14 19.39
N GLY A 960 3.26 3.02 19.49
CA GLY A 960 4.20 4.14 19.30
C GLY A 960 4.16 5.18 20.44
N SER A 961 3.65 4.80 21.61
CA SER A 961 3.55 5.62 22.82
C SER A 961 4.36 5.01 23.96
N ASP A 962 4.59 5.73 25.04
CA ASP A 962 5.30 5.18 26.21
C ASP A 962 4.55 5.50 27.49
N MET A 963 4.78 4.71 28.55
CA MET A 963 4.14 4.91 29.84
C MET A 963 5.16 4.74 30.95
N HIS A 964 5.21 5.70 31.87
CA HIS A 964 6.18 5.72 32.96
C HIS A 964 5.51 5.99 34.31
N PRO A 965 5.88 5.27 35.37
CA PRO A 965 5.47 5.63 36.71
C PRO A 965 6.22 6.89 37.19
N LEU A 966 5.47 7.79 37.82
CA LEU A 966 5.99 9.02 38.43
C LEU A 966 6.18 8.82 39.95
N ARG A 967 7.18 9.51 40.51
CA ARG A 967 7.38 9.57 41.95
C ARG A 967 6.61 10.76 42.50
N THR A 968 5.71 10.51 43.42
CA THR A 968 4.82 11.51 44.04
C THR A 968 4.94 11.45 45.57
N ALA A 969 4.76 12.60 46.23
CA ALA A 969 4.82 12.68 47.69
C ALA A 969 3.59 12.04 48.38
N SER A 970 2.47 11.95 47.65
CA SER A 970 1.21 11.30 48.05
C SER A 970 0.46 10.89 46.78
N GLY A 971 -0.25 9.75 46.79
CA GLY A 971 -0.96 9.27 45.61
C GLY A 971 -0.10 8.46 44.65
N GLY A 972 -0.70 7.66 43.77
CA GLY A 972 -0.04 7.11 42.58
C GLY A 972 -0.12 8.08 41.39
N ALA A 973 0.89 8.06 40.52
CA ALA A 973 0.87 8.85 39.29
C ALA A 973 1.59 8.15 38.13
N TRP A 974 1.02 8.29 36.94
CA TRP A 974 1.51 7.73 35.69
C TRP A 974 1.57 8.79 34.60
N LEU A 975 2.65 8.79 33.84
CA LEU A 975 2.83 9.64 32.66
C LEU A 975 2.77 8.78 31.41
N ILE A 976 1.80 9.05 30.55
CA ILE A 976 1.63 8.43 29.24
C ILE A 976 2.07 9.45 28.17
N ARG A 977 3.11 9.12 27.44
CA ARG A 977 3.63 9.91 26.31
C ARG A 977 2.99 9.42 25.02
N LEU A 978 2.12 10.23 24.45
CA LEU A 978 1.39 9.96 23.21
C LEU A 978 2.00 10.77 22.06
N THR A 979 2.10 10.22 20.86
CA THR A 979 2.60 10.96 19.69
C THR A 979 1.46 11.74 19.03
N LEU A 980 1.68 12.99 18.61
CA LEU A 980 0.69 13.76 17.84
C LEU A 980 0.53 13.16 16.44
N ALA A 981 -0.71 13.09 15.95
CA ALA A 981 -0.97 12.74 14.57
C ALA A 981 -0.53 13.90 13.65
N GLU A 982 0.26 13.63 12.61
CA GLU A 982 0.72 14.67 11.67
C GLU A 982 -0.49 15.36 11.00
N GLU A 983 -0.64 16.67 11.20
CA GLU A 983 -1.49 17.50 10.34
C GLU A 983 -0.90 17.50 8.93
N ASN A 984 -1.56 16.84 7.98
CA ASN A 984 -1.26 17.03 6.57
C ASN A 984 -1.46 18.53 6.25
N GLY A 985 -0.36 19.25 6.07
CA GLY A 985 -0.35 20.68 5.81
C GLY A 985 -1.40 21.08 4.78
N ALA A 986 -2.40 21.82 5.25
CA ALA A 986 -3.14 22.73 4.42
C ALA A 986 -2.14 23.75 3.89
N VAL A 987 -1.72 23.58 2.64
CA VAL A 987 -1.06 24.66 1.90
C VAL A 987 -2.16 25.69 1.65
N ASP A 988 -2.20 26.70 2.49
CA ASP A 988 -2.77 27.99 2.13
C ASP A 988 -2.01 28.50 0.90
N GLY A 989 -2.75 28.64 -0.21
CA GLY A 989 -2.29 29.10 -1.52
C GLY A 989 -3.40 29.15 -2.53
#